data_AF-A0A812ILE8-F1
#
_entry.id   AF-A0A812ILE8-F1
#
_cell.length_a   1.000
_cell.length_b   1.000
_cell.length_c   1.000
_cell.angle_alpha   90.00
_cell.angle_beta   90.00
_cell.angle_gamma   90.00
#
_symmetry.space_group_name_H-M   'P 1'
#
loop_
_entity.id
_entity.type
_entity.pdbx_description
1 polymer ?
#
loop_
_entity_poly.entity_id
_entity_poly.type
_entity_poly.pdbx_seq_one_letter_code
_entity_poly.pdbx_strand_id
1 'polypeptide(L)'
;MNPSAPRAEAVLVRDGQILEAGPLAKMQPWLSGQPHQVDDRFKDKIICPGFIDPHLHPTMAAVLLPMEFVTAMRWKLPWGTVEPTTTEADFTARMMALHAEKPSDEPLFIWGYHQLWHGEMNRARINAITAERPVVVWHRSFHELYMNDGALAMTSIVEGEIKPDSQIDFANGHFYENGLGFAINRLNPWILAPKQYAAGLERLKSAVHHGGHTSIGDLATGLFDFETEASALADLLEGDDVPFRTRLVAHGLRMSAGGRSVEEGVAMADSLPDRNSHRLRFGKHIKLFSDGAFFSQLAQLKEPGYIDGHHGEWLMPPEMLERNIRAYWHAGYQIHVHVCGDLGLELAIDCLEKMQAEKPRFNHGFTFEHFGFSNHEQIRRIKTLGGQVSANAYYLHELSDIYATKGIGYERASQMSRLGSCFANDINTTLHSDFTMAPAEPLNSAWVAVNRVNHTGEVMCPEERLTQTQALAAITINAARILGFAEETGSITAGKYADFTVLDDDPLTCDPMAIRDLNIHVMDIPITIVGGYLGAGKTTLINRVLNHEGDLSGLAVLVNDFGDVNIDATLIRANAEDDQVFDLTNGCVCCTIQDDFSASLEALQHRDIKHVLFEASGVASPAKLRAQCSYPGFRPTSVFVLVDATQYNRQMKDKYVGHLVQQQVREADVLVVTKASIEDIAGALDGAPDIRHGDDPELFDDLLTRRPTHPTSTGQMQDTPAFTTTTLTQRMPVSLDALEHWLVELPRWVSRIKGFVLTDQGTRLVQGSGQNRALTQYDDAQEITDTHRLVLITAHTHRADELSAIRANWPGA
;
A
#
# COMPACT_ATOMS: atom_id res chain seq x y z
N MET A 1 28.37 0.42 5.45
CA MET A 1 28.05 0.30 6.89
C MET A 1 29.03 -0.57 7.69
N ASN A 2 29.94 -1.31 7.06
CA ASN A 2 31.17 -1.82 7.69
C ASN A 2 32.32 -0.83 7.42
N PRO A 3 32.88 -0.12 8.41
CA PRO A 3 33.93 0.87 8.17
C PRO A 3 35.20 0.29 7.51
N SER A 4 35.49 -0.99 7.75
CA SER A 4 36.67 -1.67 7.20
C SER A 4 36.46 -2.17 5.77
N ALA A 5 35.21 -2.34 5.34
CA ALA A 5 34.81 -2.79 4.02
C ALA A 5 33.51 -2.08 3.61
N PRO A 6 33.56 -0.79 3.26
CA PRO A 6 32.36 0.02 3.04
C PRO A 6 31.61 -0.34 1.76
N ARG A 7 32.27 -1.04 0.82
CA ARG A 7 31.72 -1.51 -0.47
C ARG A 7 32.11 -2.96 -0.70
N ALA A 8 31.26 -3.70 -1.40
CA ALA A 8 31.47 -5.09 -1.82
C ALA A 8 30.89 -5.30 -3.23
N GLU A 9 31.42 -6.28 -3.96
CA GLU A 9 30.93 -6.64 -5.31
C GLU A 9 29.88 -7.75 -5.24
N ALA A 10 29.98 -8.64 -4.25
CA ALA A 10 29.06 -9.74 -4.02
C ALA A 10 28.82 -9.97 -2.52
N VAL A 11 27.73 -10.64 -2.20
CA VAL A 11 27.39 -11.10 -0.84
C VAL A 11 27.08 -12.60 -0.91
N LEU A 12 27.81 -13.39 -0.12
CA LEU A 12 27.56 -14.81 0.03
C LEU A 12 26.56 -15.04 1.16
N VAL A 13 25.46 -15.72 0.84
CA VAL A 13 24.37 -16.01 1.78
C VAL A 13 24.17 -17.51 1.90
N ARG A 14 23.91 -18.00 3.12
CA ARG A 14 23.48 -19.37 3.41
C ARG A 14 22.44 -19.33 4.53
N ASP A 15 21.31 -20.01 4.35
CA ASP A 15 20.23 -20.11 5.33
C ASP A 15 19.79 -18.74 5.89
N GLY A 16 19.68 -17.73 5.00
CA GLY A 16 19.30 -16.37 5.35
C GLY A 16 20.38 -15.55 6.08
N GLN A 17 21.60 -16.08 6.24
CA GLN A 17 22.71 -15.38 6.91
C GLN A 17 23.85 -15.06 5.94
N ILE A 18 24.49 -13.92 6.16
CA ILE A 18 25.66 -13.47 5.41
C ILE A 18 26.89 -14.23 5.92
N LEU A 19 27.60 -14.89 5.01
CA LEU A 19 28.90 -15.53 5.31
C LEU A 19 30.06 -14.60 5.01
N GLU A 20 29.99 -13.89 3.88
CA GLU A 20 31.03 -12.96 3.43
C GLU A 20 30.44 -11.90 2.50
N ALA A 21 30.99 -10.69 2.52
CA ALA A 21 30.72 -9.65 1.53
C ALA A 21 32.06 -9.09 1.03
N GLY A 22 32.26 -9.08 -0.29
CA GLY A 22 33.55 -8.73 -0.88
C GLY A 22 33.62 -9.07 -2.37
N PRO A 23 34.83 -9.21 -2.93
CA PRO A 23 35.03 -9.60 -4.33
C PRO A 23 34.61 -11.06 -4.55
N LEU A 24 33.77 -11.34 -5.55
CA LEU A 24 33.26 -12.69 -5.85
C LEU A 24 34.39 -13.70 -6.04
N ALA A 25 35.48 -13.30 -6.71
CA ALA A 25 36.64 -14.17 -6.96
C ALA A 25 37.35 -14.64 -5.67
N LYS A 26 37.17 -13.94 -4.55
CA LYS A 26 37.76 -14.30 -3.26
C LYS A 26 36.91 -15.26 -2.44
N MET A 27 35.64 -15.44 -2.81
CA MET A 27 34.69 -16.32 -2.10
C MET A 27 34.84 -17.80 -2.47
N GLN A 28 35.69 -18.15 -3.45
CA GLN A 28 35.95 -19.53 -3.90
C GLN A 28 36.22 -20.54 -2.76
N PRO A 29 36.93 -20.21 -1.66
CA PRO A 29 37.11 -21.14 -0.54
C PRO A 29 35.80 -21.60 0.12
N TRP A 30 34.76 -20.76 0.12
CA TRP A 30 33.43 -21.14 0.62
C TRP A 30 32.63 -21.97 -0.40
N LEU A 31 32.82 -21.69 -1.68
CA LEU A 31 32.03 -22.28 -2.78
C LEU A 31 32.55 -23.64 -3.23
N SER A 32 33.86 -23.89 -3.08
CA SER A 32 34.52 -25.10 -3.55
C SER A 32 33.93 -26.36 -2.90
N GLY A 33 33.32 -27.22 -3.70
CA GLY A 33 32.74 -28.48 -3.25
C GLY A 33 31.38 -28.35 -2.56
N GLN A 34 30.77 -27.16 -2.58
CA GLN A 34 29.41 -26.91 -2.09
C GLN A 34 28.49 -26.62 -3.27
N PRO A 35 27.24 -27.14 -3.28
CA PRO A 35 26.23 -26.68 -4.24
C PRO A 35 25.95 -25.20 -3.98
N HIS A 36 26.00 -24.40 -5.03
CA HIS A 36 25.75 -22.96 -4.97
C HIS A 36 25.22 -22.46 -6.31
N GLN A 37 24.56 -21.32 -6.27
CA GLN A 37 24.10 -20.59 -7.44
C GLN A 37 24.56 -19.14 -7.30
N VAL A 38 24.96 -18.54 -8.42
CA VAL A 38 25.15 -17.09 -8.51
C VAL A 38 23.83 -16.48 -8.97
N ASP A 39 23.22 -15.63 -8.15
CA ASP A 39 22.04 -14.84 -8.53
C ASP A 39 22.48 -13.48 -9.06
N ASP A 40 22.48 -13.34 -10.38
CA ASP A 40 22.88 -12.12 -11.11
C ASP A 40 21.72 -11.12 -11.32
N ARG A 41 20.54 -11.36 -10.74
CA ARG A 41 19.35 -10.49 -10.90
C ARG A 41 19.62 -9.03 -10.58
N PHE A 42 20.56 -8.77 -9.67
CA PHE A 42 20.91 -7.44 -9.18
C PHE A 42 22.32 -6.97 -9.57
N LYS A 43 22.94 -7.61 -10.58
CA LYS A 43 24.33 -7.29 -11.00
C LYS A 43 24.53 -5.80 -11.38
N ASP A 44 23.48 -5.17 -11.91
CA ASP A 44 23.47 -3.76 -12.34
C ASP A 44 22.71 -2.85 -11.36
N LYS A 45 22.52 -3.30 -10.11
CA LYS A 45 21.77 -2.63 -9.05
C LYS A 45 22.62 -2.41 -7.81
N ILE A 46 22.10 -1.61 -6.88
CA ILE A 46 22.76 -1.32 -5.61
C ILE A 46 22.06 -2.07 -4.48
N ILE A 47 22.79 -2.94 -3.81
CA ILE A 47 22.32 -3.67 -2.62
C ILE A 47 22.75 -2.90 -1.37
N CYS A 48 21.78 -2.40 -0.61
CA CYS A 48 21.98 -1.78 0.69
C CYS A 48 21.56 -2.74 1.82
N PRO A 49 22.04 -2.54 3.07
CA PRO A 49 21.37 -3.17 4.21
C PRO A 49 19.89 -2.83 4.18
N GLY A 50 19.04 -3.80 4.53
CA GLY A 50 17.60 -3.61 4.61
C GLY A 50 17.22 -2.40 5.45
N PHE A 51 16.31 -1.57 4.94
CA PHE A 51 15.86 -0.38 5.65
C PHE A 51 15.04 -0.74 6.89
N ILE A 52 15.17 0.09 7.92
CA ILE A 52 14.55 -0.13 9.22
C ILE A 52 13.84 1.15 9.62
N ASP A 53 12.55 1.04 9.90
CA ASP A 53 11.81 2.09 10.59
C ASP A 53 11.74 1.73 12.07
N PRO A 54 12.49 2.41 12.95
CA PRO A 54 12.52 2.07 14.36
C PRO A 54 11.25 2.52 15.10
N HIS A 55 10.31 3.22 14.45
CA HIS A 55 9.13 3.75 15.13
C HIS A 55 7.99 4.00 14.14
N LEU A 56 7.04 3.08 14.14
CA LEU A 56 5.74 3.22 13.52
C LEU A 56 4.65 2.52 14.34
N HIS A 57 3.40 2.55 13.85
CA HIS A 57 2.23 2.05 14.57
C HIS A 57 1.34 1.18 13.68
N PRO A 58 1.56 -0.15 13.64
CA PRO A 58 0.79 -1.07 12.80
C PRO A 58 -0.72 -1.00 13.03
N THR A 59 -1.14 -1.02 14.30
CA THR A 59 -2.56 -0.93 14.68
C THR A 59 -3.19 0.39 14.25
N MET A 60 -2.49 1.52 14.44
CA MET A 60 -3.00 2.83 14.02
C MET A 60 -3.12 2.89 12.50
N ALA A 61 -2.13 2.39 11.77
CA ALA A 61 -2.17 2.28 10.32
C ALA A 61 -3.31 1.37 9.84
N ALA A 62 -3.59 0.27 10.55
CA ALA A 62 -4.70 -0.62 10.23
C ALA A 62 -6.07 0.06 10.33
N VAL A 63 -6.24 0.98 11.29
CA VAL A 63 -7.43 1.80 11.41
C VAL A 63 -7.49 2.89 10.34
N LEU A 64 -6.35 3.51 10.03
CA LEU A 64 -6.27 4.71 9.21
C LEU A 64 -6.26 4.43 7.70
N LEU A 65 -5.52 3.43 7.24
CA LEU A 65 -5.37 3.13 5.81
C LEU A 65 -6.68 2.77 5.10
N PRO A 66 -7.72 2.22 5.77
CA PRO A 66 -9.07 2.09 5.21
C PRO A 66 -9.86 3.40 5.05
N MET A 67 -9.47 4.47 5.75
CA MET A 67 -10.18 5.77 5.71
C MET A 67 -9.93 6.53 4.41
N GLU A 68 -10.73 7.57 4.17
CA GLU A 68 -10.52 8.50 3.06
C GLU A 68 -9.48 9.55 3.43
N PHE A 69 -8.36 9.57 2.70
CA PHE A 69 -7.29 10.54 2.92
C PHE A 69 -7.64 11.87 2.24
N VAL A 70 -7.63 12.94 3.02
CA VAL A 70 -7.73 14.32 2.54
C VAL A 70 -6.68 15.13 3.30
N THR A 71 -5.49 15.21 2.74
CA THR A 71 -4.27 15.68 3.42
C THR A 71 -3.68 16.92 2.74
N ALA A 72 -3.00 17.76 3.53
CA ALA A 72 -2.30 18.95 3.01
C ALA A 72 -1.05 18.62 2.18
N MET A 73 -0.54 17.39 2.31
CA MET A 73 0.59 16.88 1.55
C MET A 73 0.16 15.72 0.66
N ARG A 74 0.95 15.47 -0.38
CA ARG A 74 0.76 14.32 -1.28
C ARG A 74 1.16 13.05 -0.55
N TRP A 75 0.36 12.00 -0.67
CA TRP A 75 0.71 10.65 -0.22
C TRP A 75 0.82 9.71 -1.39
N LYS A 76 1.97 9.04 -1.53
CA LYS A 76 2.16 7.94 -2.47
C LYS A 76 1.93 6.64 -1.72
N LEU A 77 0.89 5.91 -2.12
CA LEU A 77 0.56 4.60 -1.55
C LEU A 77 0.67 3.55 -2.67
N PRO A 78 0.92 2.27 -2.35
CA PRO A 78 1.06 1.22 -3.36
C PRO A 78 -0.15 1.07 -4.30
N TRP A 79 -1.34 1.46 -3.83
CA TRP A 79 -2.60 1.40 -4.60
C TRP A 79 -3.04 2.74 -5.18
N GLY A 80 -2.28 3.82 -5.01
CA GLY A 80 -2.64 5.12 -5.58
C GLY A 80 -1.96 6.32 -4.92
N THR A 81 -2.07 7.46 -5.58
CA THR A 81 -1.58 8.74 -5.05
C THR A 81 -2.76 9.57 -4.57
N VAL A 82 -2.64 10.12 -3.36
CA VAL A 82 -3.56 11.11 -2.80
C VAL A 82 -2.96 12.49 -3.06
N GLU A 83 -3.67 13.31 -3.84
CA GLU A 83 -3.22 14.67 -4.15
C GLU A 83 -3.49 15.65 -2.98
N PRO A 84 -2.63 16.66 -2.79
CA PRO A 84 -2.77 17.64 -1.72
C PRO A 84 -4.07 18.43 -1.80
N THR A 85 -4.67 18.67 -0.64
CA THR A 85 -5.75 19.63 -0.43
C THR A 85 -5.21 20.74 0.46
N THR A 86 -5.08 21.98 -0.03
CA THR A 86 -4.33 23.03 0.71
C THR A 86 -5.16 24.23 1.11
N THR A 87 -6.48 24.18 0.86
CA THR A 87 -7.41 25.25 1.22
C THR A 87 -8.67 24.70 1.88
N GLU A 88 -9.35 25.53 2.66
CA GLU A 88 -10.65 25.23 3.25
C GLU A 88 -11.72 24.88 2.20
N ALA A 89 -11.71 25.59 1.07
CA ALA A 89 -12.67 25.40 -0.01
C ALA A 89 -12.46 24.03 -0.69
N ASP A 90 -11.22 23.68 -1.00
CA ASP A 90 -10.89 22.39 -1.61
C ASP A 90 -11.19 21.23 -0.67
N PHE A 91 -10.93 21.38 0.63
CA PHE A 91 -11.27 20.38 1.64
C PHE A 91 -12.77 20.13 1.71
N THR A 92 -13.56 21.22 1.73
CA THR A 92 -15.02 21.14 1.71
C THR A 92 -15.54 20.48 0.42
N ALA A 93 -14.99 20.86 -0.74
CA ALA A 93 -15.33 20.26 -2.02
C ALA A 93 -15.00 18.75 -2.05
N ARG A 94 -13.86 18.34 -1.50
CA ARG A 94 -13.49 16.92 -1.42
C ARG A 94 -14.40 16.14 -0.49
N MET A 95 -14.79 16.69 0.67
CA MET A 95 -15.77 16.06 1.55
C MET A 95 -17.14 15.88 0.85
N MET A 96 -17.60 16.89 0.09
CA MET A 96 -18.84 16.79 -0.70
C MET A 96 -18.74 15.71 -1.80
N ALA A 97 -17.60 15.63 -2.50
CA ALA A 97 -17.36 14.61 -3.50
C ALA A 97 -17.38 13.21 -2.87
N LEU A 98 -16.68 13.00 -1.75
CA LEU A 98 -16.70 11.73 -1.01
C LEU A 98 -18.11 11.34 -0.56
N HIS A 99 -18.90 12.29 -0.07
CA HIS A 99 -20.29 12.05 0.30
C HIS A 99 -21.15 11.55 -0.87
N ALA A 100 -20.90 12.07 -2.09
CA ALA A 100 -21.63 11.70 -3.30
C ALA A 100 -21.12 10.40 -3.96
N GLU A 101 -19.81 10.14 -3.89
CA GLU A 101 -19.14 9.00 -4.52
C GLU A 101 -19.31 7.69 -3.73
N LYS A 102 -19.38 7.77 -2.39
CA LYS A 102 -19.38 6.60 -1.50
C LYS A 102 -20.81 6.14 -1.17
N PRO A 103 -21.05 4.83 -0.95
CA PRO A 103 -22.36 4.30 -0.57
C PRO A 103 -22.99 5.06 0.59
N SER A 104 -24.26 5.43 0.47
CA SER A 104 -24.94 6.31 1.42
C SER A 104 -25.26 5.67 2.77
N ASP A 105 -25.27 4.34 2.83
CA ASP A 105 -25.53 3.52 4.01
C ASP A 105 -24.28 3.27 4.87
N GLU A 106 -23.10 3.63 4.38
CA GLU A 106 -21.84 3.48 5.11
C GLU A 106 -21.38 4.80 5.78
N PRO A 107 -20.87 4.73 7.03
CA PRO A 107 -20.25 5.88 7.69
C PRO A 107 -19.02 6.35 6.91
N LEU A 108 -18.81 7.67 6.85
CA LEU A 108 -17.67 8.26 6.18
C LEU A 108 -16.59 8.65 7.19
N PHE A 109 -15.46 7.96 7.14
CA PHE A 109 -14.26 8.27 7.92
C PHE A 109 -13.25 9.00 7.04
N ILE A 110 -12.91 10.23 7.41
CA ILE A 110 -11.96 11.08 6.69
C ILE A 110 -10.78 11.35 7.62
N TRP A 111 -9.56 11.19 7.11
CA TRP A 111 -8.35 11.52 7.85
C TRP A 111 -7.47 12.50 7.07
N GLY A 112 -6.75 13.36 7.80
CA GLY A 112 -5.79 14.32 7.22
C GLY A 112 -6.17 15.79 7.39
N TYR A 113 -7.30 16.07 8.06
CA TYR A 113 -7.73 17.42 8.38
C TYR A 113 -6.69 18.17 9.22
N HIS A 114 -6.51 19.46 8.98
CA HIS A 114 -5.60 20.32 9.75
C HIS A 114 -6.00 21.77 9.55
N GLN A 115 -6.37 22.45 10.63
CA GLN A 115 -6.91 23.80 10.66
C GLN A 115 -6.05 24.84 9.94
N LEU A 116 -4.73 24.70 9.97
CA LEU A 116 -3.83 25.70 9.37
C LEU A 116 -3.93 25.79 7.85
N TRP A 117 -4.35 24.69 7.19
CA TRP A 117 -4.62 24.60 5.75
C TRP A 117 -6.12 24.57 5.43
N HIS A 118 -6.87 23.80 6.21
CA HIS A 118 -8.26 23.43 5.90
C HIS A 118 -9.31 24.31 6.59
N GLY A 119 -8.88 25.34 7.34
CA GLY A 119 -9.75 26.21 8.14
C GLY A 119 -10.34 25.48 9.36
N GLU A 120 -10.98 26.22 10.26
CA GLU A 120 -11.60 25.65 11.48
C GLU A 120 -12.63 24.57 11.16
N MET A 121 -12.66 23.50 11.96
CA MET A 121 -13.62 22.40 11.84
C MET A 121 -14.56 22.40 13.03
N ASN A 122 -15.82 22.09 12.76
CA ASN A 122 -16.82 21.88 13.79
C ASN A 122 -17.97 21.05 13.23
N ARG A 123 -18.79 20.54 14.14
CA ARG A 123 -20.02 19.80 13.88
C ARG A 123 -20.94 20.50 12.88
N ALA A 124 -21.12 21.82 12.98
CA ALA A 124 -22.01 22.56 12.08
C ALA A 124 -21.51 22.57 10.63
N ARG A 125 -20.19 22.67 10.41
CA ARG A 125 -19.56 22.61 9.09
C ARG A 125 -19.77 21.25 8.43
N ILE A 126 -19.66 20.16 9.20
CA ILE A 126 -19.90 18.80 8.67
C ILE A 126 -21.39 18.60 8.37
N ASN A 127 -22.28 19.06 9.27
CA ASN A 127 -23.74 19.01 9.09
C ASN A 127 -24.22 19.77 7.84
N ALA A 128 -23.52 20.82 7.42
CA ALA A 128 -23.84 21.56 6.20
C ALA A 128 -23.66 20.72 4.92
N ILE A 129 -22.84 19.67 4.96
CA ILE A 129 -22.75 18.66 3.90
C ILE A 129 -23.84 17.60 4.11
N THR A 130 -23.90 17.03 5.32
CA THR A 130 -24.92 16.06 5.70
C THR A 130 -25.02 15.98 7.22
N ALA A 131 -26.24 16.03 7.74
CA ALA A 131 -26.52 15.79 9.16
C ALA A 131 -26.92 14.33 9.45
N GLU A 132 -27.43 13.61 8.45
CA GLU A 132 -27.99 12.26 8.62
C GLU A 132 -26.93 11.17 8.48
N ARG A 133 -26.09 11.24 7.43
CA ARG A 133 -25.02 10.26 7.24
C ARG A 133 -23.96 10.45 8.33
N PRO A 134 -23.51 9.41 9.04
CA PRO A 134 -22.42 9.52 9.99
C PRO A 134 -21.12 9.95 9.28
N VAL A 135 -20.54 11.06 9.72
CA VAL A 135 -19.24 11.56 9.22
C VAL A 135 -18.33 11.85 10.40
N VAL A 136 -17.14 11.25 10.37
CA VAL A 136 -16.04 11.49 11.31
C VAL A 136 -14.88 12.09 10.54
N VAL A 137 -14.49 13.30 10.92
CA VAL A 137 -13.32 13.99 10.36
C VAL A 137 -12.20 13.96 11.38
N TRP A 138 -11.18 13.16 11.10
CA TRP A 138 -10.03 12.98 11.96
C TRP A 138 -8.91 13.94 11.59
N HIS A 139 -8.34 14.58 12.60
CA HIS A 139 -7.21 15.47 12.41
C HIS A 139 -5.95 14.69 12.04
N ARG A 140 -5.06 15.36 11.33
CA ARG A 140 -3.77 14.89 10.80
C ARG A 140 -2.87 14.29 11.88
N SER A 141 -2.98 14.79 13.12
CA SER A 141 -2.25 14.29 14.28
C SER A 141 -2.72 12.90 14.74
N PHE A 142 -3.93 12.48 14.37
CA PHE A 142 -4.65 11.35 14.98
C PHE A 142 -5.02 11.54 16.46
N HIS A 143 -4.63 12.65 17.11
CA HIS A 143 -4.92 12.97 18.52
C HIS A 143 -6.26 13.70 18.74
N GLU A 144 -7.00 14.00 17.66
CA GLU A 144 -8.30 14.63 17.77
C GLU A 144 -9.20 14.32 16.55
N LEU A 145 -10.51 14.36 16.77
CA LEU A 145 -11.51 14.17 15.72
C LEU A 145 -12.73 15.05 15.93
N TYR A 146 -13.53 15.16 14.86
CA TYR A 146 -14.78 15.91 14.80
C TYR A 146 -15.91 15.01 14.32
N MET A 147 -17.07 15.07 14.97
CA MET A 147 -18.26 14.29 14.64
C MET A 147 -19.44 15.18 14.28
N ASN A 148 -20.20 14.78 13.26
CA ASN A 148 -21.49 15.38 12.92
C ASN A 148 -22.65 14.77 13.72
N ASP A 149 -23.90 15.22 13.46
CA ASP A 149 -25.10 14.69 14.13
C ASP A 149 -25.26 13.18 13.94
N GLY A 150 -25.13 12.70 12.70
CA GLY A 150 -25.21 11.29 12.35
C GLY A 150 -24.18 10.43 13.07
N ALA A 151 -22.94 10.92 13.23
CA ALA A 151 -21.87 10.20 13.94
C ALA A 151 -22.10 10.15 15.45
N LEU A 152 -22.59 11.24 16.05
CA LEU A 152 -22.97 11.24 17.47
C LEU A 152 -24.14 10.30 17.74
N ALA A 153 -25.13 10.25 16.83
CA ALA A 153 -26.22 9.28 16.92
C ALA A 153 -25.73 7.83 16.77
N MET A 154 -24.87 7.57 15.78
CA MET A 154 -24.26 6.26 15.53
C MET A 154 -23.49 5.74 16.75
N THR A 155 -22.72 6.61 17.42
CA THR A 155 -21.90 6.28 18.60
C THR A 155 -22.66 6.32 19.92
N SER A 156 -23.93 6.75 19.90
CA SER A 156 -24.76 6.96 21.09
C SER A 156 -24.10 7.87 22.13
N ILE A 157 -23.29 8.84 21.70
CA ILE A 157 -22.68 9.82 22.60
C ILE A 157 -23.69 10.94 22.85
N VAL A 158 -23.98 11.18 24.14
CA VAL A 158 -24.88 12.24 24.58
C VAL A 158 -24.18 13.15 25.59
N GLU A 159 -24.53 14.44 25.59
CA GLU A 159 -23.89 15.47 26.41
C GLU A 159 -23.86 15.13 27.91
N GLY A 160 -24.93 14.52 28.42
CA GLY A 160 -25.07 14.20 29.85
C GLY A 160 -24.07 13.17 30.39
N GLU A 161 -23.35 12.45 29.53
CA GLU A 161 -22.31 11.48 29.92
C GLU A 161 -20.91 12.11 30.02
N ILE A 162 -20.76 13.35 29.56
CA ILE A 162 -19.47 14.03 29.46
C ILE A 162 -19.16 14.69 30.80
N LYS A 163 -17.98 14.38 31.34
CA LYS A 163 -17.51 14.97 32.60
C LYS A 163 -17.11 16.43 32.38
N PRO A 164 -17.35 17.33 33.35
CA PRO A 164 -16.77 18.67 33.33
C PRO A 164 -15.24 18.59 33.19
N ASP A 165 -14.66 19.57 32.48
CA ASP A 165 -13.22 19.68 32.21
C ASP A 165 -12.60 18.46 31.52
N SER A 166 -13.41 17.65 30.83
CA SER A 166 -12.90 16.68 29.88
C SER A 166 -12.40 17.38 28.62
N GLN A 167 -11.37 16.83 27.97
CA GLN A 167 -10.83 17.31 26.69
C GLN A 167 -11.81 17.00 25.52
N ILE A 168 -13.07 17.45 25.68
CA ILE A 168 -14.22 17.22 24.80
C ILE A 168 -15.02 18.52 24.69
N ASP A 169 -15.14 19.06 23.48
CA ASP A 169 -16.08 20.14 23.14
C ASP A 169 -17.26 19.54 22.36
N PHE A 170 -18.31 19.19 23.12
CA PHE A 170 -19.49 18.53 22.57
C PHE A 170 -20.28 19.39 21.57
N ALA A 171 -20.31 20.71 21.77
CA ALA A 171 -21.05 21.62 20.89
C ALA A 171 -20.43 21.65 19.49
N ASN A 172 -19.09 21.65 19.42
CA ASN A 172 -18.35 21.56 18.17
C ASN A 172 -18.12 20.10 17.71
N GLY A 173 -18.57 19.11 18.48
CA GLY A 173 -18.38 17.68 18.18
C GLY A 173 -16.91 17.27 18.21
N HIS A 174 -16.07 17.98 18.96
CA HIS A 174 -14.61 17.85 18.97
C HIS A 174 -14.13 17.06 20.19
N PHE A 175 -13.27 16.08 19.96
CA PHE A 175 -12.70 15.21 20.98
C PHE A 175 -11.19 15.16 20.79
N TYR A 176 -10.40 15.50 21.80
CA TYR A 176 -8.94 15.63 21.68
C TYR A 176 -8.20 15.01 22.88
N GLU A 177 -6.96 14.59 22.67
CA GLU A 177 -6.06 14.01 23.69
C GLU A 177 -6.76 12.93 24.55
N ASN A 178 -6.97 13.13 25.86
CA ASN A 178 -7.65 12.12 26.69
C ASN A 178 -9.15 11.98 26.36
N GLY A 179 -9.79 13.04 25.86
CA GLY A 179 -11.19 13.01 25.40
C GLY A 179 -11.37 12.22 24.12
N LEU A 180 -10.35 12.14 23.26
CA LEU A 180 -10.35 11.26 22.08
C LEU A 180 -10.55 9.79 22.49
N GLY A 181 -9.91 9.35 23.57
CA GLY A 181 -10.06 7.97 24.07
C GLY A 181 -11.52 7.59 24.40
N PHE A 182 -12.33 8.56 24.84
CA PHE A 182 -13.77 8.36 25.03
C PHE A 182 -14.50 8.13 23.71
N ALA A 183 -14.21 8.92 22.68
CA ALA A 183 -14.81 8.77 21.35
C ALA A 183 -14.37 7.47 20.65
N ILE A 184 -13.07 7.13 20.69
CA ILE A 184 -12.51 5.91 20.10
C ILE A 184 -13.21 4.67 20.64
N ASN A 185 -13.40 4.57 21.95
CA ASN A 185 -14.09 3.43 22.57
C ASN A 185 -15.50 3.20 21.99
N ARG A 186 -16.20 4.27 21.59
CA ARG A 186 -17.51 4.19 20.93
C ARG A 186 -17.41 3.90 19.44
N LEU A 187 -16.29 4.20 18.80
CA LEU A 187 -16.03 3.92 17.39
C LEU A 187 -15.48 2.51 17.14
N ASN A 188 -14.91 1.84 18.15
CA ASN A 188 -14.32 0.50 18.03
C ASN A 188 -15.16 -0.52 17.23
N PRO A 189 -16.50 -0.58 17.32
CA PRO A 189 -17.30 -1.50 16.51
C PRO A 189 -17.18 -1.32 14.99
N TRP A 190 -16.73 -0.15 14.53
CA TRP A 190 -16.51 0.15 13.11
C TRP A 190 -15.02 0.12 12.76
N ILE A 191 -14.17 0.78 13.55
CA ILE A 191 -12.74 0.95 13.21
C ILE A 191 -11.89 -0.28 13.54
N LEU A 192 -12.33 -1.12 14.50
CA LEU A 192 -11.69 -2.40 14.84
C LEU A 192 -12.55 -3.60 14.39
N ALA A 193 -13.52 -3.37 13.49
CA ALA A 193 -14.27 -4.47 12.90
C ALA A 193 -13.29 -5.43 12.19
N PRO A 194 -13.35 -6.76 12.43
CA PRO A 194 -12.29 -7.69 12.01
C PRO A 194 -11.91 -7.61 10.54
N LYS A 195 -12.90 -7.49 9.64
CA LYS A 195 -12.66 -7.37 8.19
C LYS A 195 -11.90 -6.09 7.83
N GLN A 196 -12.34 -4.95 8.38
CA GLN A 196 -11.74 -3.64 8.12
C GLN A 196 -10.32 -3.56 8.70
N TYR A 197 -10.14 -4.04 9.92
CA TYR A 197 -8.86 -4.03 10.60
C TYR A 197 -7.82 -4.93 9.90
N ALA A 198 -8.23 -6.13 9.48
CA ALA A 198 -7.38 -7.03 8.70
C ALA A 198 -6.98 -6.40 7.35
N ALA A 199 -7.93 -5.83 6.62
CA ALA A 199 -7.64 -5.12 5.36
C ALA A 199 -6.68 -3.94 5.55
N GLY A 200 -6.77 -3.25 6.68
CA GLY A 200 -5.83 -2.20 7.06
C GLY A 200 -4.41 -2.71 7.33
N LEU A 201 -4.27 -3.84 8.02
CA LEU A 201 -2.97 -4.47 8.26
C LEU A 201 -2.33 -4.99 6.96
N GLU A 202 -3.11 -5.51 6.01
CA GLU A 202 -2.60 -5.87 4.68
C GLU A 202 -2.11 -4.65 3.90
N ARG A 203 -2.86 -3.55 3.97
CA ARG A 203 -2.42 -2.26 3.39
C ARG A 203 -1.13 -1.76 4.03
N LEU A 204 -0.98 -1.91 5.35
CA LEU A 204 0.26 -1.59 6.05
C LEU A 204 1.41 -2.45 5.53
N LYS A 205 1.23 -3.78 5.46
CA LYS A 205 2.26 -4.71 4.96
C LYS A 205 2.75 -4.28 3.58
N SER A 206 1.83 -3.92 2.69
CA SER A 206 2.15 -3.39 1.36
C SER A 206 2.93 -2.07 1.43
N ALA A 207 2.47 -1.09 2.21
CA ALA A 207 3.13 0.22 2.32
C ALA A 207 4.56 0.10 2.90
N VAL A 208 4.73 -0.71 3.94
CA VAL A 208 6.02 -0.97 4.58
C VAL A 208 6.96 -1.69 3.61
N HIS A 209 6.49 -2.71 2.91
CA HIS A 209 7.32 -3.42 1.93
C HIS A 209 7.73 -2.51 0.76
N HIS A 210 6.80 -1.70 0.26
CA HIS A 210 7.06 -0.74 -0.82
C HIS A 210 8.10 0.30 -0.44
N GLY A 211 8.14 0.71 0.84
CA GLY A 211 9.20 1.56 1.39
C GLY A 211 10.57 0.86 1.51
N GLY A 212 10.67 -0.43 1.19
CA GLY A 212 11.91 -1.21 1.25
C GLY A 212 12.31 -1.65 2.65
N HIS A 213 11.38 -1.63 3.61
CA HIS A 213 11.66 -2.06 4.98
C HIS A 213 11.82 -3.58 5.06
N THR A 214 12.82 -4.03 5.80
CA THR A 214 12.99 -5.43 6.20
C THR A 214 12.81 -5.62 7.70
N SER A 215 12.74 -4.53 8.47
CA SER A 215 12.38 -4.56 9.88
C SER A 215 11.69 -3.26 10.28
N ILE A 216 10.74 -3.36 11.21
CA ILE A 216 9.99 -2.23 11.75
C ILE A 216 9.89 -2.32 13.27
N GLY A 217 9.70 -1.19 13.94
CA GLY A 217 9.34 -1.12 15.34
C GLY A 217 7.89 -0.69 15.51
N ASP A 218 7.07 -1.50 16.18
CA ASP A 218 5.77 -1.07 16.69
C ASP A 218 5.98 -0.38 18.04
N LEU A 219 5.95 0.95 18.03
CA LEU A 219 6.40 1.78 19.15
C LEU A 219 5.26 2.27 20.03
N ALA A 220 4.31 1.38 20.34
CA ALA A 220 3.38 1.46 21.48
C ALA A 220 2.36 0.31 21.43
N THR A 221 2.77 -0.95 21.24
CA THR A 221 1.83 -2.08 21.11
C THR A 221 0.81 -2.08 22.26
N GLY A 222 -0.49 -2.10 21.92
CA GLY A 222 -1.61 -1.95 22.84
C GLY A 222 -2.18 -0.54 22.96
N LEU A 223 -2.17 0.25 21.87
CA LEU A 223 -2.72 1.62 21.84
C LEU A 223 -4.22 1.66 22.19
N PHE A 224 -4.99 0.73 21.62
CA PHE A 224 -6.44 0.57 21.75
C PHE A 224 -6.77 -0.55 22.73
N ASP A 225 -6.33 -1.77 22.44
CA ASP A 225 -6.52 -2.96 23.27
C ASP A 225 -5.38 -3.96 23.04
N PHE A 226 -4.62 -4.27 24.09
CA PHE A 226 -3.39 -5.04 23.96
C PHE A 226 -3.61 -6.46 23.42
N GLU A 227 -4.60 -7.19 23.93
CA GLU A 227 -4.79 -8.60 23.54
C GLU A 227 -5.35 -8.71 22.13
N THR A 228 -6.29 -7.85 21.75
CA THR A 228 -6.84 -7.80 20.39
C THR A 228 -5.76 -7.44 19.39
N GLU A 229 -4.93 -6.43 19.69
CA GLU A 229 -3.82 -6.03 18.83
C GLU A 229 -2.77 -7.13 18.70
N ALA A 230 -2.31 -7.69 19.81
CA ALA A 230 -1.28 -8.73 19.79
C ALA A 230 -1.75 -9.98 19.02
N SER A 231 -3.01 -10.38 19.17
CA SER A 231 -3.59 -11.50 18.40
C SER A 231 -3.63 -11.19 16.91
N ALA A 232 -4.16 -10.03 16.52
CA ALA A 232 -4.31 -9.69 15.12
C ALA A 232 -2.96 -9.49 14.41
N LEU A 233 -1.95 -8.94 15.11
CA LEU A 233 -0.58 -8.87 14.60
C LEU A 233 -0.01 -10.28 14.42
N ALA A 234 -0.19 -11.19 15.39
CA ALA A 234 0.26 -12.58 15.25
C ALA A 234 -0.42 -13.31 14.09
N ASP A 235 -1.71 -13.06 13.85
CA ASP A 235 -2.46 -13.71 12.78
C ASP A 235 -2.02 -13.22 11.38
N LEU A 236 -1.67 -11.94 11.22
CA LEU A 236 -1.43 -11.32 9.90
C LEU A 236 0.03 -10.97 9.60
N LEU A 237 0.88 -10.82 10.62
CA LEU A 237 2.27 -10.40 10.46
C LEU A 237 3.29 -11.46 10.87
N GLU A 238 2.87 -12.69 11.17
CA GLU A 238 3.77 -13.81 11.48
C GLU A 238 4.15 -14.67 10.26
N GLY A 239 3.37 -14.66 9.18
CA GLY A 239 3.57 -15.53 8.03
C GLY A 239 4.92 -15.35 7.32
N ASP A 240 5.38 -16.39 6.61
CA ASP A 240 6.62 -16.34 5.81
C ASP A 240 6.53 -15.33 4.65
N ASP A 241 5.31 -15.04 4.19
CA ASP A 241 4.95 -14.05 3.18
C ASP A 241 5.06 -12.60 3.67
N VAL A 242 5.29 -12.39 4.97
CA VAL A 242 5.52 -11.07 5.56
C VAL A 242 6.97 -10.67 5.29
N PRO A 243 7.25 -9.58 4.57
CA PRO A 243 8.59 -9.30 4.06
C PRO A 243 9.52 -8.62 5.08
N PHE A 244 9.03 -8.37 6.30
CA PHE A 244 9.77 -7.70 7.36
C PHE A 244 9.60 -8.42 8.70
N ARG A 245 10.38 -8.02 9.70
CA ARG A 245 10.20 -8.42 11.11
C ARG A 245 9.79 -7.22 11.94
N THR A 246 9.04 -7.46 13.02
CA THR A 246 8.52 -6.40 13.88
C THR A 246 9.07 -6.53 15.29
N ARG A 247 9.76 -5.49 15.77
CA ARG A 247 10.02 -5.29 17.20
C ARG A 247 8.78 -4.71 17.85
N LEU A 248 8.15 -5.47 18.74
CA LEU A 248 6.99 -4.99 19.50
C LEU A 248 7.49 -4.31 20.79
N VAL A 249 7.12 -3.04 20.98
CA VAL A 249 7.45 -2.24 22.17
C VAL A 249 6.14 -1.89 22.88
N ALA A 250 5.89 -2.54 24.01
CA ALA A 250 4.64 -2.37 24.73
C ALA A 250 4.43 -0.93 25.26
N HIS A 251 3.18 -0.50 25.27
CA HIS A 251 2.79 0.77 25.87
C HIS A 251 2.81 0.70 27.40
N GLY A 252 3.74 1.41 28.05
CA GLY A 252 3.99 1.31 29.49
C GLY A 252 2.78 1.57 30.38
N LEU A 253 2.02 2.65 30.12
CA LEU A 253 0.79 2.92 30.89
C LEU A 253 -0.29 1.85 30.75
N ARG A 254 -0.39 1.20 29.59
CA ARG A 254 -1.40 0.17 29.34
C ARG A 254 -1.08 -1.12 30.08
N MET A 255 0.20 -1.40 30.30
CA MET A 255 0.64 -2.51 31.17
C MET A 255 0.14 -2.32 32.61
N SER A 256 0.07 -1.07 33.08
CA SER A 256 -0.46 -0.72 34.41
C SER A 256 -1.95 -0.29 34.42
N ALA A 257 -2.69 -0.52 33.33
CA ALA A 257 -4.12 -0.19 33.28
C ALA A 257 -4.97 -1.10 34.20
N GLY A 258 -6.21 -0.70 34.45
CA GLY A 258 -7.17 -1.52 35.22
C GLY A 258 -6.92 -1.53 36.74
N GLY A 259 -6.24 -0.51 37.28
CA GLY A 259 -5.95 -0.39 38.71
C GLY A 259 -4.66 -1.08 39.17
N ARG A 260 -3.84 -1.57 38.23
CA ARG A 260 -2.55 -2.20 38.52
C ARG A 260 -1.51 -1.18 38.96
N SER A 261 -0.55 -1.63 39.77
CA SER A 261 0.65 -0.85 40.07
C SER A 261 1.62 -0.80 38.89
N VAL A 262 2.64 0.05 38.98
CA VAL A 262 3.69 0.11 37.96
C VAL A 262 4.53 -1.17 37.99
N GLU A 263 4.78 -1.72 39.17
CA GLU A 263 5.52 -2.97 39.37
C GLU A 263 4.78 -4.18 38.78
N GLU A 264 3.45 -4.22 38.89
CA GLU A 264 2.63 -5.23 38.21
C GLU A 264 2.70 -5.07 36.69
N GLY A 265 2.74 -3.83 36.19
CA GLY A 265 2.96 -3.53 34.76
C GLY A 265 4.34 -3.99 34.26
N VAL A 266 5.38 -3.87 35.07
CA VAL A 266 6.72 -4.42 34.76
C VAL A 266 6.66 -5.96 34.70
N ALA A 267 6.00 -6.61 35.66
CA ALA A 267 5.87 -8.07 35.66
C ALA A 267 5.10 -8.59 34.43
N MET A 268 4.06 -7.85 34.01
CA MET A 268 3.34 -8.16 32.77
C MET A 268 4.26 -8.03 31.54
N ALA A 269 5.01 -6.93 31.44
CA ALA A 269 5.96 -6.72 30.35
C ALA A 269 7.05 -7.80 30.29
N ASP A 270 7.54 -8.29 31.44
CA ASP A 270 8.55 -9.35 31.52
C ASP A 270 8.05 -10.71 30.99
N SER A 271 6.74 -10.92 30.91
CA SER A 271 6.14 -12.14 30.34
C SER A 271 5.92 -12.08 28.82
N LEU A 272 5.96 -10.89 28.22
CA LEU A 272 5.67 -10.73 26.78
C LEU A 272 6.62 -11.48 25.84
N PRO A 273 7.92 -11.68 26.15
CA PRO A 273 8.81 -12.50 25.34
C PRO A 273 8.34 -13.95 25.15
N ASP A 274 7.46 -14.48 26.01
CA ASP A 274 6.87 -15.82 25.84
C ASP A 274 5.95 -15.91 24.61
N ARG A 275 5.54 -14.75 24.06
CA ARG A 275 4.74 -14.64 22.82
C ARG A 275 5.60 -14.44 21.57
N ASN A 276 6.93 -14.44 21.72
CA ASN A 276 7.82 -14.20 20.59
C ASN A 276 7.77 -15.33 19.58
N SER A 277 7.94 -14.92 18.34
CA SER A 277 7.89 -15.75 17.16
C SER A 277 8.98 -15.30 16.18
N HIS A 278 8.98 -15.83 14.95
CA HIS A 278 10.10 -15.55 14.04
C HIS A 278 9.99 -14.16 13.40
N ARG A 279 8.77 -13.62 13.21
CA ARG A 279 8.54 -12.24 12.74
C ARG A 279 8.28 -11.25 13.86
N LEU A 280 7.58 -11.66 14.92
CA LEU A 280 7.14 -10.75 15.97
C LEU A 280 7.92 -11.00 17.27
N ARG A 281 8.61 -9.97 17.77
CA ARG A 281 9.43 -10.11 18.97
C ARG A 281 9.27 -8.96 19.92
N PHE A 282 8.78 -9.23 21.12
CA PHE A 282 9.00 -8.41 22.30
C PHE A 282 10.46 -8.53 22.78
N GLY A 283 10.99 -7.42 23.28
CA GLY A 283 12.25 -7.38 24.02
C GLY A 283 12.08 -6.60 25.32
N LYS A 284 13.16 -6.36 26.05
CA LYS A 284 13.16 -5.45 27.21
C LYS A 284 13.12 -3.99 26.77
N HIS A 285 12.06 -3.61 26.07
CA HIS A 285 11.78 -2.26 25.58
C HIS A 285 10.40 -1.82 26.08
N ILE A 286 10.26 -0.55 26.44
CA ILE A 286 8.96 0.02 26.84
C ILE A 286 8.79 1.43 26.28
N LYS A 287 7.57 1.77 25.85
CA LYS A 287 7.21 3.11 25.39
C LYS A 287 6.49 3.90 26.50
N LEU A 288 6.92 5.13 26.73
CA LEU A 288 6.33 6.12 27.64
C LEU A 288 6.15 7.46 26.92
N PHE A 289 5.41 8.39 27.54
CA PHE A 289 4.98 9.63 26.89
C PHE A 289 5.23 10.84 27.80
N SER A 290 5.86 11.89 27.26
CA SER A 290 6.09 13.14 27.99
C SER A 290 4.95 14.13 27.72
N ASP A 291 4.93 14.70 26.51
CA ASP A 291 4.10 15.85 26.15
C ASP A 291 3.24 15.60 24.90
N GLY A 292 2.36 16.54 24.58
CA GLY A 292 1.33 16.40 23.54
C GLY A 292 1.84 16.32 22.11
N ALA A 293 0.88 16.25 21.19
CA ALA A 293 1.15 15.97 19.78
C ALA A 293 1.81 17.15 19.03
N PHE A 294 2.71 16.81 18.10
CA PHE A 294 3.41 17.79 17.26
C PHE A 294 2.49 18.53 16.27
N PHE A 295 1.62 17.78 15.56
CA PHE A 295 0.69 18.31 14.56
C PHE A 295 -0.45 19.16 15.15
N SER A 296 -0.91 18.83 16.37
CA SER A 296 -1.95 19.61 17.04
C SER A 296 -1.39 20.86 17.74
N GLN A 297 -0.07 21.10 17.67
CA GLN A 297 0.63 22.14 18.43
C GLN A 297 0.42 22.02 19.95
N LEU A 298 0.36 20.79 20.47
CA LEU A 298 0.18 20.53 21.91
C LEU A 298 1.49 20.11 22.60
N ALA A 299 2.63 20.30 21.95
CA ALA A 299 3.94 20.01 22.51
C ALA A 299 4.31 21.02 23.62
N GLN A 300 4.99 20.56 24.68
CA GLN A 300 5.36 21.44 25.79
C GLN A 300 6.59 22.27 25.43
N LEU A 301 6.43 23.60 25.37
CA LEU A 301 7.48 24.52 24.98
C LEU A 301 8.07 25.29 26.17
N LYS A 302 9.39 25.50 26.17
CA LYS A 302 10.04 26.50 27.03
C LYS A 302 9.64 27.92 26.59
N GLU A 303 9.83 28.90 27.47
CA GLU A 303 9.66 30.32 27.12
C GLU A 303 10.43 30.67 25.82
N PRO A 304 9.83 31.44 24.89
CA PRO A 304 8.59 32.22 25.02
C PRO A 304 7.29 31.47 24.64
N GLY A 305 7.31 30.13 24.49
CA GLY A 305 6.12 29.37 24.11
C GLY A 305 5.66 29.56 22.65
N TYR A 306 4.35 29.45 22.41
CA TYR A 306 3.71 29.64 21.11
C TYR A 306 3.41 31.12 20.82
N ILE A 307 3.39 31.51 19.55
CA ILE A 307 3.22 32.91 19.09
C ILE A 307 1.88 33.51 19.55
N ASP A 308 0.81 32.73 19.54
CA ASP A 308 -0.54 33.12 19.94
C ASP A 308 -0.78 33.04 21.47
N GLY A 309 0.22 32.59 22.23
CA GLY A 309 0.19 32.49 23.69
C GLY A 309 -0.52 31.26 24.25
N HIS A 310 -0.90 30.27 23.43
CA HIS A 310 -1.39 29.00 23.98
C HIS A 310 -0.25 28.18 24.61
N HIS A 311 -0.63 27.14 25.37
CA HIS A 311 0.30 26.23 26.01
C HIS A 311 0.08 24.81 25.51
N GLY A 312 1.16 24.02 25.49
CA GLY A 312 1.08 22.59 25.20
C GLY A 312 0.47 21.79 26.36
N GLU A 313 0.32 20.49 26.13
CA GLU A 313 -0.32 19.55 27.05
C GLU A 313 0.66 18.47 27.52
N TRP A 314 0.46 18.00 28.76
CA TRP A 314 1.18 16.84 29.27
C TRP A 314 0.37 15.57 28.98
N LEU A 315 0.96 14.60 28.27
CA LEU A 315 0.34 13.28 28.11
C LEU A 315 0.45 12.46 29.40
N MET A 316 1.55 12.66 30.14
CA MET A 316 1.72 12.13 31.49
C MET A 316 2.08 13.26 32.43
N PRO A 317 1.41 13.38 33.59
CA PRO A 317 1.89 14.26 34.65
C PRO A 317 3.36 13.96 34.97
N PRO A 318 4.22 14.98 35.17
CA PRO A 318 5.67 14.77 35.33
C PRO A 318 6.07 13.74 36.39
N GLU A 319 5.38 13.73 37.52
CA GLU A 319 5.59 12.75 38.60
C GLU A 319 5.19 11.33 38.20
N MET A 320 4.19 11.20 37.33
CA MET A 320 3.78 9.91 36.79
C MET A 320 4.81 9.38 35.79
N LEU A 321 5.34 10.25 34.92
CA LEU A 321 6.41 9.89 33.98
C LEU A 321 7.65 9.41 34.73
N GLU A 322 8.12 10.18 35.72
CA GLU A 322 9.29 9.82 36.50
C GLU A 322 9.10 8.47 37.22
N ARG A 323 7.92 8.25 37.83
CA ARG A 323 7.60 6.98 38.52
C ARG A 323 7.68 5.78 37.57
N ASN A 324 7.12 5.90 36.36
CA ASN A 324 7.15 4.84 35.37
C ASN A 324 8.57 4.60 34.83
N ILE A 325 9.29 5.66 34.45
CA ILE A 325 10.70 5.58 34.02
C ILE A 325 11.52 4.84 35.08
N ARG A 326 11.37 5.20 36.36
CA ARG A 326 12.08 4.57 37.48
C ARG A 326 11.82 3.08 37.57
N ALA A 327 10.56 2.65 37.54
CA ALA A 327 10.23 1.23 37.65
C ALA A 327 10.88 0.40 36.52
N TYR A 328 10.70 0.83 35.27
CA TYR A 328 11.27 0.14 34.11
C TYR A 328 12.80 0.24 34.05
N TRP A 329 13.39 1.36 34.45
CA TRP A 329 14.83 1.55 34.52
C TRP A 329 15.47 0.56 35.51
N HIS A 330 14.88 0.43 36.70
CA HIS A 330 15.35 -0.49 37.73
C HIS A 330 15.20 -1.96 37.31
N ALA A 331 14.19 -2.28 36.50
CA ALA A 331 13.98 -3.61 35.90
C ALA A 331 14.87 -3.92 34.67
N GLY A 332 15.69 -2.95 34.23
CA GLY A 332 16.66 -3.15 33.16
C GLY A 332 16.11 -2.96 31.75
N TYR A 333 14.97 -2.29 31.59
CA TYR A 333 14.38 -1.99 30.28
C TYR A 333 15.15 -0.90 29.54
N GLN A 334 15.16 -0.98 28.22
CA GLN A 334 15.40 0.14 27.31
C GLN A 334 14.11 0.94 27.22
N ILE A 335 14.20 2.26 27.38
CA ILE A 335 13.03 3.12 27.56
C ILE A 335 12.95 4.07 26.38
N HIS A 336 11.83 4.06 25.68
CA HIS A 336 11.50 4.97 24.59
C HIS A 336 10.52 6.01 25.12
N VAL A 337 10.84 7.30 25.03
CA VAL A 337 9.98 8.38 25.53
C VAL A 337 9.57 9.27 24.37
N HIS A 338 8.26 9.37 24.12
CA HIS A 338 7.69 10.38 23.22
C HIS A 338 8.01 11.78 23.76
N VAL A 339 8.73 12.57 22.95
CA VAL A 339 9.06 13.98 23.24
C VAL A 339 8.95 14.83 21.99
N CYS A 340 7.98 15.75 21.97
CA CYS A 340 7.80 16.69 20.86
C CYS A 340 8.40 18.07 21.18
N GLY A 341 8.18 18.55 22.40
CA GLY A 341 8.53 19.87 22.89
C GLY A 341 9.88 19.95 23.58
N ASP A 342 10.49 21.15 23.55
CA ASP A 342 11.77 21.39 24.23
C ASP A 342 11.63 21.39 25.77
N LEU A 343 10.44 21.65 26.33
CA LEU A 343 10.18 21.47 27.76
C LEU A 343 9.88 20.00 28.09
N GLY A 344 9.14 19.29 27.24
CA GLY A 344 8.91 17.84 27.37
C GLY A 344 10.21 17.04 27.31
N LEU A 345 11.14 17.45 26.43
CA LEU A 345 12.49 16.90 26.34
C LEU A 345 13.32 17.17 27.60
N GLU A 346 13.23 18.38 28.18
CA GLU A 346 13.93 18.72 29.42
C GLU A 346 13.55 17.76 30.55
N LEU A 347 12.25 17.54 30.74
CA LEU A 347 11.73 16.63 31.76
C LEU A 347 12.28 15.20 31.58
N ALA A 348 12.31 14.70 30.34
CA ALA A 348 12.81 13.36 30.05
C ALA A 348 14.33 13.24 30.30
N ILE A 349 15.11 14.28 29.98
CA ILE A 349 16.55 14.34 30.28
C ILE A 349 16.78 14.36 31.79
N ASP A 350 16.02 15.17 32.54
CA ASP A 350 16.11 15.25 33.99
C ASP A 350 15.79 13.89 34.65
N CYS A 351 14.77 13.20 34.13
CA CYS A 351 14.46 11.83 34.56
C CYS A 351 15.64 10.87 34.29
N LEU A 352 16.25 10.91 33.10
CA LEU A 352 17.40 10.07 32.77
C LEU A 352 18.61 10.38 33.67
N GLU A 353 18.90 11.65 33.93
CA GLU A 353 19.96 12.07 34.85
C GLU A 353 19.75 11.52 36.25
N LYS A 354 18.51 11.63 36.77
CA LYS A 354 18.14 11.05 38.05
C LYS A 354 18.31 9.53 38.07
N MET A 355 17.90 8.85 37.00
CA MET A 355 18.03 7.39 36.91
C MET A 355 19.48 6.94 36.85
N GLN A 356 20.35 7.68 36.15
CA GLN A 356 21.79 7.42 36.14
C GLN A 356 22.42 7.68 37.51
N ALA A 357 21.96 8.69 38.26
CA ALA A 357 22.44 8.94 39.62
C ALA A 357 21.99 7.84 40.61
N GLU A 358 20.76 7.33 40.47
CA GLU A 358 20.19 6.31 41.36
C GLU A 358 20.70 4.90 41.07
N LYS A 359 20.76 4.50 39.80
CA LYS A 359 21.24 3.19 39.35
C LYS A 359 21.94 3.34 38.00
N PRO A 360 23.26 3.62 37.97
CA PRO A 360 24.01 3.79 36.74
C PRO A 360 23.89 2.58 35.80
N ARG A 361 23.62 2.82 34.53
CA ARG A 361 23.62 1.81 33.46
C ARG A 361 24.42 2.33 32.27
N PHE A 362 25.17 1.43 31.64
CA PHE A 362 25.84 1.69 30.36
C PHE A 362 25.08 0.97 29.26
N ASN A 363 25.11 1.51 28.04
CA ASN A 363 24.36 0.97 26.89
C ASN A 363 22.87 0.75 27.22
N HIS A 364 22.28 1.67 27.98
CA HIS A 364 20.94 1.52 28.54
C HIS A 364 19.81 1.69 27.52
N GLY A 365 20.10 2.23 26.33
CA GLY A 365 19.13 2.37 25.24
C GLY A 365 17.96 3.33 25.55
N PHE A 366 18.20 4.37 26.36
CA PHE A 366 17.16 5.36 26.62
C PHE A 366 17.06 6.26 25.39
N THR A 367 15.89 6.26 24.76
CA THR A 367 15.67 6.87 23.45
C THR A 367 14.62 7.97 23.55
N PHE A 368 14.98 9.15 23.06
CA PHE A 368 14.09 10.29 22.87
C PHE A 368 13.44 10.16 21.48
N GLU A 369 12.14 9.90 21.45
CA GLU A 369 11.36 9.68 20.22
C GLU A 369 10.76 10.98 19.69
N HIS A 370 10.58 11.07 18.36
CA HIS A 370 10.15 12.23 17.57
C HIS A 370 11.19 13.37 17.56
N PHE A 371 11.66 13.81 18.73
CA PHE A 371 12.71 14.81 18.89
C PHE A 371 12.44 16.10 18.10
N GLY A 372 11.21 16.60 18.21
CA GLY A 372 10.70 17.72 17.42
C GLY A 372 11.46 19.03 17.67
N PHE A 373 11.42 19.53 18.91
CA PHE A 373 12.09 20.75 19.34
C PHE A 373 13.17 20.45 20.39
N SER A 374 14.34 21.06 20.22
CA SER A 374 15.46 20.91 21.14
C SER A 374 16.42 22.09 21.05
N ASN A 375 17.39 22.14 21.96
CA ASN A 375 18.50 23.08 21.93
C ASN A 375 19.86 22.39 22.16
N HIS A 376 20.96 23.12 21.90
CA HIS A 376 22.32 22.56 22.00
C HIS A 376 22.76 22.19 23.42
N GLU A 377 22.16 22.75 24.46
CA GLU A 377 22.42 22.33 25.84
C GLU A 377 21.83 20.94 26.09
N GLN A 378 20.57 20.73 25.71
CA GLN A 378 19.90 19.45 25.81
C GLN A 378 20.65 18.36 25.04
N ILE A 379 21.11 18.63 23.82
CA ILE A 379 21.90 17.68 23.02
C ILE A 379 23.19 17.26 23.76
N ARG A 380 23.92 18.21 24.37
CA ARG A 380 25.12 17.91 25.15
C ARG A 380 24.80 17.06 26.39
N ARG A 381 23.66 17.32 27.06
CA ARG A 381 23.19 16.52 28.19
C ARG A 381 22.84 15.09 27.76
N ILE A 382 22.11 14.92 26.64
CA ILE A 382 21.79 13.61 26.05
C ILE A 382 23.07 12.81 25.80
N LYS A 383 24.07 13.41 25.15
CA LYS A 383 25.37 12.75 24.93
C LYS A 383 26.05 12.35 26.24
N THR A 384 26.11 13.26 27.20
CA THR A 384 26.75 13.03 28.50
C THR A 384 26.11 11.85 29.24
N LEU A 385 24.79 11.73 29.16
CA LEU A 385 24.02 10.70 29.84
C LEU A 385 23.98 9.35 29.09
N GLY A 386 24.42 9.30 27.83
CA GLY A 386 24.38 8.10 26.98
C GLY A 386 23.04 7.84 26.29
N GLY A 387 22.19 8.87 26.18
CA GLY A 387 20.89 8.78 25.50
C GLY A 387 21.02 8.67 23.96
N GLN A 388 19.93 8.26 23.33
CA GLN A 388 19.80 8.09 21.87
C GLN A 388 18.62 8.92 21.34
N VAL A 389 18.62 9.21 20.04
CA VAL A 389 17.58 10.01 19.40
C VAL A 389 16.98 9.23 18.23
N SER A 390 15.66 9.11 18.23
CA SER A 390 14.87 8.64 17.11
C SER A 390 14.00 9.82 16.68
N ALA A 391 14.28 10.38 15.50
CA ALA A 391 13.67 11.64 15.08
C ALA A 391 12.77 11.48 13.85
N ASN A 392 11.62 12.17 13.87
CA ASN A 392 10.80 12.32 12.68
C ASN A 392 11.27 13.56 11.92
N ALA A 393 12.00 13.36 10.81
CA ALA A 393 12.48 14.48 9.99
C ALA A 393 11.38 15.10 9.13
N TYR A 394 10.31 14.36 8.83
CA TYR A 394 9.26 14.83 7.92
C TYR A 394 8.49 16.03 8.50
N TYR A 395 8.46 16.18 9.83
CA TYR A 395 7.95 17.39 10.50
C TYR A 395 8.58 18.67 9.95
N LEU A 396 9.88 18.68 9.68
CA LEU A 396 10.54 19.83 9.06
C LEU A 396 10.02 20.05 7.65
N HIS A 397 9.84 18.99 6.86
CA HIS A 397 9.38 19.13 5.49
C HIS A 397 7.96 19.70 5.43
N GLU A 398 7.03 19.09 6.16
CA GLU A 398 5.60 19.40 6.10
C GLU A 398 5.23 20.68 6.87
N LEU A 399 5.86 20.95 8.02
CA LEU A 399 5.32 21.94 8.97
C LEU A 399 6.20 23.19 9.15
N SER A 400 7.48 23.15 8.78
CA SER A 400 8.39 24.25 9.15
C SER A 400 8.00 25.62 8.58
N ASP A 401 7.46 25.70 7.36
CA ASP A 401 6.97 26.96 6.77
C ASP A 401 5.79 27.53 7.57
N ILE A 402 4.74 26.73 7.73
CA ILE A 402 3.50 27.20 8.37
C ILE A 402 3.69 27.43 9.88
N TYR A 403 4.52 26.64 10.56
CA TYR A 403 4.82 26.84 11.98
C TYR A 403 5.75 28.03 12.23
N ALA A 404 6.57 28.43 11.25
CA ALA A 404 7.38 29.64 11.35
C ALA A 404 6.52 30.90 11.51
N THR A 405 5.30 30.89 10.97
CA THR A 405 4.40 32.05 10.96
C THR A 405 3.21 31.93 11.92
N LYS A 406 2.67 30.71 12.12
CA LYS A 406 1.44 30.47 12.88
C LYS A 406 1.61 29.62 14.15
N GLY A 407 2.84 29.33 14.56
CA GLY A 407 3.10 28.44 15.69
C GLY A 407 4.20 28.92 16.62
N ILE A 408 5.45 28.70 16.22
CA ILE A 408 6.60 28.71 17.13
C ILE A 408 7.72 29.66 16.70
N GLY A 409 7.53 30.37 15.59
CA GLY A 409 8.50 31.30 15.02
C GLY A 409 9.56 30.61 14.17
N TYR A 410 10.15 31.40 13.27
CA TYR A 410 11.13 30.91 12.29
C TYR A 410 12.35 30.23 12.92
N GLU A 411 12.85 30.73 14.05
CA GLU A 411 14.02 30.15 14.71
C GLU A 411 13.78 28.68 15.08
N ARG A 412 12.70 28.38 15.83
CA ARG A 412 12.36 27.00 16.21
C ARG A 412 11.96 26.16 15.01
N ALA A 413 11.14 26.71 14.11
CA ALA A 413 10.62 25.97 12.97
C ALA A 413 11.72 25.56 11.98
N SER A 414 12.68 26.45 11.73
CA SER A 414 13.82 26.12 10.88
C SER A 414 14.76 25.08 11.50
N GLN A 415 14.76 24.92 12.82
CA GLN A 415 15.66 24.02 13.55
C GLN A 415 14.98 22.74 14.03
N MET A 416 13.74 22.46 13.59
CA MET A 416 13.05 21.20 13.84
C MET A 416 13.93 19.99 13.54
N SER A 417 13.89 18.98 14.43
CA SER A 417 14.66 17.74 14.31
C SER A 417 16.15 18.02 14.08
N ARG A 418 16.86 18.51 15.10
CA ARG A 418 18.30 18.88 15.07
C ARG A 418 19.25 17.69 14.86
N LEU A 419 19.19 17.09 13.68
CA LEU A 419 19.91 15.87 13.32
C LEU A 419 21.41 16.08 13.22
N GLY A 420 21.86 17.14 12.52
CA GLY A 420 23.28 17.44 12.33
C GLY A 420 24.00 17.64 13.66
N SER A 421 23.39 18.36 14.59
CA SER A 421 23.89 18.53 15.95
C SER A 421 24.00 17.22 16.73
N CYS A 422 23.04 16.31 16.62
CA CYS A 422 23.11 15.01 17.28
C CYS A 422 24.25 14.14 16.71
N PHE A 423 24.41 14.10 15.39
CA PHE A 423 25.52 13.39 14.75
C PHE A 423 26.89 14.00 15.10
N ALA A 424 27.00 15.33 15.15
CA ALA A 424 28.24 16.01 15.53
C ALA A 424 28.66 15.76 16.99
N ASN A 425 27.73 15.34 17.85
CA ASN A 425 28.00 14.96 19.24
C ASN A 425 28.12 13.44 19.43
N ASP A 426 28.22 12.65 18.36
CA ASP A 426 28.29 11.18 18.42
C ASP A 426 27.12 10.56 19.21
N ILE A 427 25.91 11.08 19.05
CA ILE A 427 24.67 10.49 19.58
C ILE A 427 24.15 9.48 18.55
N ASN A 428 23.78 8.28 18.99
CA ASN A 428 23.10 7.33 18.10
C ASN A 428 21.76 7.94 17.68
N THR A 429 21.68 8.34 16.41
CA THR A 429 20.57 9.12 15.85
C THR A 429 19.97 8.38 14.66
N THR A 430 18.64 8.28 14.63
CA THR A 430 17.88 7.57 13.60
C THR A 430 16.78 8.44 13.02
N LEU A 431 16.23 7.99 11.91
CA LEU A 431 15.04 8.55 11.28
C LEU A 431 13.91 7.53 11.38
N HIS A 432 12.69 8.01 11.57
CA HIS A 432 11.49 7.17 11.54
C HIS A 432 10.34 7.91 10.86
N SER A 433 9.36 7.15 10.36
CA SER A 433 8.15 7.74 9.77
C SER A 433 7.11 8.08 10.83
N ASP A 434 7.10 7.38 11.97
CA ASP A 434 5.96 7.41 12.90
C ASP A 434 4.68 7.11 12.12
N PHE A 435 4.69 6.00 11.36
CA PHE A 435 3.82 5.84 10.20
C PHE A 435 2.36 6.18 10.49
N THR A 436 1.80 6.87 9.50
CA THR A 436 0.63 7.76 9.47
C THR A 436 0.94 9.21 9.85
N MET A 437 1.98 9.52 10.62
CA MET A 437 2.48 10.89 10.79
C MET A 437 3.43 11.32 9.66
N ALA A 438 4.13 10.38 9.04
CA ALA A 438 4.83 10.59 7.76
C ALA A 438 4.67 9.33 6.89
N PRO A 439 4.98 9.41 5.57
CA PRO A 439 5.04 8.23 4.72
C PRO A 439 6.08 7.23 5.24
N ALA A 440 5.76 5.93 5.19
CA ALA A 440 6.69 4.84 5.49
C ALA A 440 7.68 4.69 4.32
N GLU A 441 8.52 5.72 4.13
CA GLU A 441 9.47 5.85 3.03
C GLU A 441 10.83 6.33 3.59
N PRO A 442 11.73 5.41 4.00
CA PRO A 442 13.02 5.73 4.59
C PRO A 442 13.89 6.65 3.72
N LEU A 443 13.82 6.47 2.40
CA LEU A 443 14.52 7.33 1.44
C LEU A 443 13.95 8.74 1.41
N ASN A 444 12.65 8.92 1.62
CA ASN A 444 12.05 10.24 1.78
C ASN A 444 12.54 10.90 3.08
N SER A 445 12.55 10.17 4.21
CA SER A 445 13.12 10.68 5.47
C SER A 445 14.61 11.05 5.32
N ALA A 446 15.40 10.20 4.65
CA ALA A 446 16.80 10.47 4.35
C ALA A 446 16.96 11.72 3.46
N TRP A 447 16.12 11.86 2.44
CA TRP A 447 16.08 13.06 1.58
C TRP A 447 15.78 14.33 2.38
N VAL A 448 14.81 14.31 3.30
CA VAL A 448 14.54 15.46 4.17
C VAL A 448 15.76 15.77 5.06
N ALA A 449 16.38 14.76 5.66
CA ALA A 449 17.53 14.94 6.54
C ALA A 449 18.77 15.49 5.81
N VAL A 450 19.00 15.08 4.56
CA VAL A 450 20.15 15.53 3.75
C VAL A 450 19.92 16.92 3.16
N ASN A 451 18.71 17.20 2.67
CA ASN A 451 18.45 18.44 1.93
C ASN A 451 17.87 19.55 2.80
N ARG A 452 17.09 19.18 3.83
CA ARG A 452 16.32 20.06 4.74
C ARG A 452 15.42 21.04 3.99
N VAL A 453 14.80 20.58 2.91
CA VAL A 453 13.88 21.37 2.09
C VAL A 453 12.46 21.22 2.64
N ASN A 454 11.75 22.32 2.86
CA ASN A 454 10.35 22.31 3.28
C ASN A 454 9.38 22.13 2.09
N HIS A 455 8.07 22.06 2.35
CA HIS A 455 7.07 21.82 1.31
C HIS A 455 6.95 22.96 0.28
N THR A 456 7.46 24.17 0.59
CA THR A 456 7.50 25.31 -0.34
C THR A 456 8.78 25.34 -1.20
N GLY A 457 9.74 24.47 -0.91
CA GLY A 457 11.03 24.41 -1.60
C GLY A 457 12.16 25.19 -0.92
N GLU A 458 11.92 25.77 0.25
CA GLU A 458 12.95 26.52 0.99
C GLU A 458 13.84 25.60 1.82
N VAL A 459 15.12 25.94 1.91
CA VAL A 459 16.09 25.22 2.75
C VAL A 459 16.04 25.76 4.18
N MET A 460 15.68 24.91 5.12
CA MET A 460 15.62 25.24 6.54
C MET A 460 16.95 24.88 7.21
N CYS A 461 17.55 25.87 7.91
CA CYS A 461 18.85 25.81 8.63
C CYS A 461 19.84 24.73 8.09
N PRO A 462 20.58 25.03 7.01
CA PRO A 462 21.42 24.03 6.32
C PRO A 462 22.54 23.41 7.19
N GLU A 463 22.86 24.02 8.34
CA GLU A 463 23.86 23.54 9.30
C GLU A 463 23.46 22.23 9.97
N GLU A 464 22.17 21.91 10.02
CA GLU A 464 21.63 20.67 10.60
C GLU A 464 21.48 19.53 9.57
N ARG A 465 22.01 19.69 8.35
CA ARG A 465 22.01 18.66 7.31
C ARG A 465 22.83 17.43 7.71
N LEU A 466 22.36 16.27 7.28
CA LEU A 466 23.15 15.05 7.27
C LEU A 466 23.88 14.85 5.95
N THR A 467 25.02 14.17 6.01
CA THR A 467 25.61 13.54 4.81
C THR A 467 24.78 12.34 4.38
N GLN A 468 24.86 11.94 3.10
CA GLN A 468 24.17 10.75 2.59
C GLN A 468 24.55 9.48 3.38
N THR A 469 25.81 9.35 3.78
CA THR A 469 26.28 8.25 4.64
C THR A 469 25.63 8.25 6.02
N GLN A 470 25.50 9.42 6.65
CA GLN A 470 24.83 9.54 7.95
C GLN A 470 23.33 9.24 7.84
N ALA A 471 22.68 9.72 6.77
CA ALA A 471 21.26 9.43 6.52
C ALA A 471 21.02 7.94 6.27
N LEU A 472 21.84 7.27 5.45
CA LEU A 472 21.77 5.82 5.24
C LEU A 472 22.00 5.06 6.56
N ALA A 473 22.93 5.53 7.40
CA ALA A 473 23.14 4.95 8.73
C ALA A 473 21.92 5.09 9.64
N ALA A 474 21.25 6.24 9.59
CA ALA A 474 20.08 6.57 10.40
C ALA A 474 18.88 5.65 10.10
N ILE A 475 18.72 5.21 8.86
CA ILE A 475 17.65 4.28 8.41
C ILE A 475 18.08 2.81 8.34
N THR A 476 19.29 2.46 8.82
CA THR A 476 19.79 1.07 8.84
C THR A 476 20.40 0.73 10.21
N ILE A 477 21.73 0.79 10.36
CA ILE A 477 22.41 0.28 11.56
C ILE A 477 22.03 1.05 12.82
N ASN A 478 21.81 2.36 12.74
CA ASN A 478 21.46 3.15 13.92
C ASN A 478 20.05 2.78 14.40
N ALA A 479 19.12 2.55 13.46
CA ALA A 479 17.77 2.07 13.74
C ALA A 479 17.78 0.66 14.34
N ALA A 480 18.62 -0.24 13.81
CA ALA A 480 18.84 -1.56 14.42
C ALA A 480 19.36 -1.46 15.86
N ARG A 481 20.19 -0.46 16.19
CA ARG A 481 20.68 -0.26 17.58
C ARG A 481 19.56 0.18 18.51
N ILE A 482 18.68 1.09 18.08
CA ILE A 482 17.53 1.55 18.88
C ILE A 482 16.59 0.38 19.21
N LEU A 483 16.36 -0.52 18.25
CA LEU A 483 15.50 -1.71 18.44
C LEU A 483 16.21 -2.91 19.09
N GLY A 484 17.49 -2.78 19.44
CA GLY A 484 18.27 -3.85 20.06
C GLY A 484 18.59 -5.05 19.14
N PHE A 485 18.68 -4.82 17.82
CA PHE A 485 18.95 -5.85 16.80
C PHE A 485 20.22 -5.57 15.97
N ALA A 486 21.07 -4.63 16.39
CA ALA A 486 22.28 -4.28 15.64
C ALA A 486 23.31 -5.41 15.49
N GLU A 487 23.24 -6.46 16.31
CA GLU A 487 24.06 -7.66 16.16
C GLU A 487 23.48 -8.65 15.13
N GLU A 488 22.18 -8.56 14.85
CA GLU A 488 21.46 -9.46 13.95
C GLU A 488 21.30 -8.88 12.54
N THR A 489 21.10 -7.56 12.41
CA THR A 489 20.81 -6.90 11.12
C THR A 489 21.36 -5.46 11.07
N GLY A 490 20.93 -4.67 10.07
CA GLY A 490 21.27 -3.26 9.86
C GLY A 490 22.62 -3.01 9.18
N SER A 491 23.37 -4.06 8.83
CA SER A 491 24.56 -3.95 7.99
C SER A 491 24.82 -5.23 7.20
N ILE A 492 25.44 -5.11 6.03
CA ILE A 492 25.91 -6.26 5.26
C ILE A 492 27.26 -6.70 5.83
N THR A 493 27.25 -7.65 6.74
CA THR A 493 28.45 -8.15 7.44
C THR A 493 28.27 -9.61 7.82
N ALA A 494 29.34 -10.39 7.80
CA ALA A 494 29.31 -11.81 8.16
C ALA A 494 28.66 -12.04 9.53
N GLY A 495 27.82 -13.07 9.62
CA GLY A 495 27.07 -13.48 10.82
C GLY A 495 25.70 -12.82 10.98
N LYS A 496 25.38 -11.77 10.21
CA LYS A 496 24.08 -11.09 10.23
C LYS A 496 23.10 -11.71 9.24
N TYR A 497 21.81 -11.41 9.43
CA TYR A 497 20.79 -11.75 8.44
C TYR A 497 21.03 -11.01 7.12
N ALA A 498 20.72 -11.71 6.03
CA ALA A 498 20.80 -11.22 4.67
C ALA A 498 19.58 -10.36 4.31
N ASP A 499 19.33 -9.33 5.11
CA ASP A 499 18.26 -8.37 4.83
C ASP A 499 18.79 -7.27 3.90
N PHE A 500 18.16 -7.14 2.74
CA PHE A 500 18.60 -6.20 1.72
C PHE A 500 17.46 -5.32 1.23
N THR A 501 17.81 -4.07 0.94
CA THR A 501 17.00 -3.21 0.08
C THR A 501 17.78 -2.97 -1.20
N VAL A 502 17.15 -3.20 -2.35
CA VAL A 502 17.81 -3.10 -3.66
C VAL A 502 17.30 -1.86 -4.39
N LEU A 503 18.24 -1.06 -4.89
CA LEU A 503 17.98 0.25 -5.50
C LEU A 503 18.49 0.32 -6.94
N ASP A 504 17.88 1.20 -7.74
CA ASP A 504 18.32 1.50 -9.11
C ASP A 504 19.65 2.24 -9.19
N ASP A 505 19.99 3.06 -8.19
CA ASP A 505 21.21 3.88 -8.16
C ASP A 505 21.75 4.00 -6.71
N ASP A 506 23.00 4.46 -6.57
CA ASP A 506 23.72 4.50 -5.29
C ASP A 506 23.29 5.72 -4.45
N PRO A 507 22.60 5.52 -3.31
CA PRO A 507 22.12 6.61 -2.46
C PRO A 507 23.25 7.42 -1.82
N LEU A 508 24.50 6.94 -1.90
CA LEU A 508 25.69 7.65 -1.40
C LEU A 508 26.38 8.52 -2.45
N THR A 509 26.02 8.40 -3.74
CA THR A 509 26.70 9.12 -4.82
C THR A 509 25.78 9.80 -5.83
N CYS A 510 24.49 9.45 -5.85
CA CYS A 510 23.49 10.19 -6.62
C CYS A 510 23.34 11.63 -6.12
N ASP A 511 22.68 12.48 -6.92
CA ASP A 511 22.27 13.81 -6.49
C ASP A 511 21.45 13.69 -5.18
N PRO A 512 21.84 14.41 -4.10
CA PRO A 512 21.07 14.44 -2.86
C PRO A 512 19.57 14.69 -3.03
N MET A 513 19.18 15.49 -4.02
CA MET A 513 17.77 15.77 -4.31
C MET A 513 17.02 14.60 -4.92
N ALA A 514 17.71 13.62 -5.52
CA ALA A 514 17.14 12.44 -6.15
C ALA A 514 16.94 11.25 -5.19
N ILE A 515 17.47 11.31 -3.97
CA ILE A 515 17.46 10.19 -3.00
C ILE A 515 16.06 9.59 -2.80
N ARG A 516 15.03 10.43 -2.63
CA ARG A 516 13.65 9.96 -2.39
C ARG A 516 12.99 9.34 -3.62
N ASP A 517 13.53 9.60 -4.81
CA ASP A 517 12.97 9.16 -6.09
C ASP A 517 13.72 7.92 -6.64
N LEU A 518 14.69 7.38 -5.88
CA LEU A 518 15.32 6.11 -6.21
C LEU A 518 14.29 4.98 -6.14
N ASN A 519 14.15 4.24 -7.22
CA ASN A 519 13.24 3.09 -7.24
C ASN A 519 13.82 1.96 -6.36
N ILE A 520 12.95 1.41 -5.53
CA ILE A 520 13.19 0.20 -4.75
C ILE A 520 12.70 -0.99 -5.57
N HIS A 521 13.56 -1.99 -5.76
CA HIS A 521 13.18 -3.24 -6.41
C HIS A 521 12.45 -4.13 -5.42
N VAL A 522 11.14 -3.91 -5.33
CA VAL A 522 10.21 -4.79 -4.63
C VAL A 522 9.97 -6.03 -5.50
N MET A 523 9.98 -7.23 -4.91
CA MET A 523 9.73 -8.48 -5.62
C MET A 523 8.24 -8.69 -5.89
N ASP A 524 7.58 -7.68 -6.46
CA ASP A 524 6.17 -7.79 -6.84
C ASP A 524 6.06 -8.65 -8.10
N ILE A 525 5.08 -9.55 -8.11
CA ILE A 525 4.78 -10.42 -9.24
C ILE A 525 4.23 -9.54 -10.38
N PRO A 526 4.92 -9.47 -11.54
CA PRO A 526 4.44 -8.72 -12.69
C PRO A 526 3.11 -9.25 -13.24
N ILE A 527 2.18 -8.35 -13.55
CA ILE A 527 0.92 -8.63 -14.25
C ILE A 527 0.94 -7.97 -15.63
N THR A 528 0.95 -8.77 -16.69
CA THR A 528 0.79 -8.28 -18.07
C THR A 528 -0.67 -8.35 -18.48
N ILE A 529 -1.21 -7.25 -18.98
CA ILE A 529 -2.63 -7.15 -19.36
C ILE A 529 -2.75 -7.43 -20.85
N VAL A 530 -3.57 -8.43 -21.21
CA VAL A 530 -3.90 -8.76 -22.60
C VAL A 530 -5.32 -8.29 -22.88
N GLY A 531 -5.44 -7.15 -23.55
CA GLY A 531 -6.68 -6.47 -23.93
C GLY A 531 -6.98 -6.48 -25.43
N GLY A 532 -8.02 -5.75 -25.81
CA GLY A 532 -8.50 -5.65 -27.19
C GLY A 532 -9.96 -6.05 -27.36
N TYR A 533 -10.61 -5.48 -28.38
CA TYR A 533 -12.05 -5.61 -28.56
C TYR A 533 -12.51 -7.06 -28.77
N LEU A 534 -13.81 -7.30 -28.62
CA LEU A 534 -14.42 -8.63 -28.76
C LEU A 534 -13.98 -9.32 -30.06
N GLY A 535 -13.46 -10.55 -29.95
CA GLY A 535 -13.01 -11.33 -31.10
C GLY A 535 -11.62 -10.98 -31.65
N ALA A 536 -10.84 -10.11 -31.01
CA ALA A 536 -9.50 -9.73 -31.48
C ALA A 536 -8.43 -10.86 -31.41
N GLY A 537 -8.73 -11.98 -30.73
CA GLY A 537 -7.83 -13.15 -30.64
C GLY A 537 -7.05 -13.30 -29.33
N LYS A 538 -7.50 -12.65 -28.24
CA LYS A 538 -6.83 -12.68 -26.92
C LYS A 538 -6.61 -14.10 -26.38
N THR A 539 -7.69 -14.86 -26.22
CA THR A 539 -7.65 -16.27 -25.79
C THR A 539 -6.75 -17.13 -26.69
N THR A 540 -6.76 -16.88 -28.01
CA THR A 540 -5.89 -17.58 -28.97
C THR A 540 -4.42 -17.25 -28.73
N LEU A 541 -4.08 -15.99 -28.45
CA LEU A 541 -2.72 -15.59 -28.13
C LEU A 541 -2.24 -16.24 -26.83
N ILE A 542 -3.08 -16.23 -25.78
CA ILE A 542 -2.75 -16.86 -24.49
C ILE A 542 -2.54 -18.37 -24.65
N ASN A 543 -3.40 -19.07 -25.39
CA ASN A 543 -3.22 -20.49 -25.67
C ASN A 543 -1.93 -20.78 -26.46
N ARG A 544 -1.50 -19.86 -27.32
CA ARG A 544 -0.20 -19.99 -28.01
C ARG A 544 0.97 -19.80 -27.07
N VAL A 545 0.88 -18.87 -26.12
CA VAL A 545 1.91 -18.67 -25.08
C VAL A 545 2.05 -19.92 -24.22
N LEU A 546 0.93 -20.50 -23.77
CA LEU A 546 0.93 -21.71 -22.93
C LEU A 546 1.52 -22.95 -23.63
N ASN A 547 1.49 -22.97 -24.96
CA ASN A 547 2.07 -24.04 -25.78
C ASN A 547 3.46 -23.71 -26.35
N HIS A 548 4.05 -22.58 -25.96
CA HIS A 548 5.37 -22.17 -26.43
C HIS A 548 6.48 -22.99 -25.76
N GLU A 549 7.59 -23.28 -26.46
CA GLU A 549 8.72 -24.08 -25.94
C GLU A 549 9.58 -23.35 -24.87
N GLY A 550 9.04 -22.32 -24.21
CA GLY A 550 9.72 -21.53 -23.18
C GLY A 550 9.53 -22.06 -21.76
N ASP A 551 10.33 -21.56 -20.80
CA ASP A 551 10.11 -21.82 -19.37
C ASP A 551 8.89 -21.02 -18.88
N LEU A 552 7.79 -21.73 -18.63
CA LEU A 552 6.56 -21.17 -18.09
C LEU A 552 6.41 -21.44 -16.58
N SER A 553 7.47 -21.89 -15.90
CA SER A 553 7.42 -22.20 -14.46
C SER A 553 7.04 -20.98 -13.63
N GLY A 554 5.93 -21.08 -12.91
CA GLY A 554 5.38 -19.97 -12.12
C GLY A 554 4.61 -18.93 -12.93
N LEU A 555 4.17 -19.24 -14.16
CA LEU A 555 3.21 -18.40 -14.88
C LEU A 555 1.77 -18.71 -14.44
N ALA A 556 1.03 -17.69 -14.01
CA ALA A 556 -0.41 -17.77 -13.77
C ALA A 556 -1.19 -17.04 -14.88
N VAL A 557 -2.33 -17.58 -15.29
CA VAL A 557 -3.26 -16.94 -16.22
C VAL A 557 -4.56 -16.62 -15.50
N LEU A 558 -4.87 -15.34 -15.37
CA LEU A 558 -6.10 -14.86 -14.76
C LEU A 558 -7.06 -14.39 -15.86
N VAL A 559 -8.25 -14.97 -15.92
CA VAL A 559 -9.18 -14.80 -17.05
C VAL A 559 -10.46 -14.07 -16.63
N ASN A 560 -10.70 -12.91 -17.23
CA ASN A 560 -11.91 -12.11 -17.01
C ASN A 560 -12.80 -12.08 -18.27
N ASP A 561 -13.79 -12.97 -18.35
CA ASP A 561 -14.75 -13.03 -19.46
C ASP A 561 -16.02 -12.20 -19.17
N PHE A 562 -16.77 -11.88 -20.22
CA PHE A 562 -18.02 -11.12 -20.15
C PHE A 562 -19.24 -12.04 -20.35
N GLY A 563 -19.83 -12.51 -19.25
CA GLY A 563 -20.97 -13.44 -19.25
C GLY A 563 -21.12 -14.16 -17.92
N ASP A 564 -22.27 -14.83 -17.70
CA ASP A 564 -22.53 -15.62 -16.48
C ASP A 564 -21.73 -16.94 -16.45
N VAL A 565 -20.99 -17.24 -17.52
CA VAL A 565 -20.18 -18.45 -17.69
C VAL A 565 -18.88 -18.06 -18.41
N ASN A 566 -17.73 -18.40 -17.81
CA ASN A 566 -16.40 -18.04 -18.32
C ASN A 566 -15.91 -19.05 -19.37
N ILE A 567 -16.44 -18.93 -20.60
CA ILE A 567 -16.09 -19.83 -21.70
C ILE A 567 -14.63 -19.61 -22.13
N ASP A 568 -14.09 -18.38 -21.99
CA ASP A 568 -12.67 -18.09 -22.24
C ASP A 568 -11.76 -18.93 -21.30
N ALA A 569 -12.06 -19.07 -20.01
CA ALA A 569 -11.28 -19.91 -19.08
C ALA A 569 -11.30 -21.40 -19.41
N THR A 570 -12.45 -21.97 -19.80
CA THR A 570 -12.55 -23.39 -20.21
C THR A 570 -11.67 -23.70 -21.44
N LEU A 571 -11.57 -22.78 -22.41
CA LEU A 571 -10.70 -22.97 -23.57
C LEU A 571 -9.20 -22.89 -23.24
N ILE A 572 -8.84 -22.19 -22.17
CA ILE A 572 -7.45 -22.05 -21.72
C ILE A 572 -7.06 -23.28 -20.90
N ARG A 573 -7.91 -23.75 -19.98
CA ARG A 573 -7.68 -24.97 -19.19
C ARG A 573 -7.37 -26.20 -20.06
N ALA A 574 -8.04 -26.34 -21.21
CA ALA A 574 -7.77 -27.42 -22.16
C ALA A 574 -6.32 -27.48 -22.70
N ASN A 575 -5.55 -26.41 -22.56
CA ASN A 575 -4.17 -26.30 -23.03
C ASN A 575 -3.19 -25.89 -21.90
N ALA A 576 -3.61 -25.95 -20.64
CA ALA A 576 -2.83 -25.53 -19.47
C ALA A 576 -2.72 -26.67 -18.46
N GLU A 577 -1.76 -26.59 -17.54
CA GLU A 577 -1.77 -27.47 -16.37
C GLU A 577 -2.90 -27.04 -15.41
N ASP A 578 -3.50 -27.99 -14.67
CA ASP A 578 -4.71 -27.78 -13.84
C ASP A 578 -4.61 -26.59 -12.85
N ASP A 579 -3.39 -26.24 -12.42
CA ASP A 579 -3.09 -25.20 -11.42
C ASP A 579 -2.66 -23.84 -12.00
N GLN A 580 -2.65 -23.66 -13.33
CA GLN A 580 -2.16 -22.44 -14.00
C GLN A 580 -3.26 -21.42 -14.34
N VAL A 581 -4.54 -21.83 -14.40
CA VAL A 581 -5.65 -20.98 -14.88
C VAL A 581 -6.64 -20.66 -13.77
N PHE A 582 -6.89 -19.37 -13.58
CA PHE A 582 -7.77 -18.82 -12.55
C PHE A 582 -8.88 -17.99 -13.19
N ASP A 583 -10.14 -18.32 -12.90
CA ASP A 583 -11.31 -17.67 -13.46
C ASP A 583 -12.03 -16.79 -12.44
N LEU A 584 -12.47 -15.61 -12.89
CA LEU A 584 -13.29 -14.71 -12.09
C LEU A 584 -14.78 -15.06 -12.31
N THR A 585 -15.47 -15.45 -11.24
CA THR A 585 -16.77 -16.16 -11.32
C THR A 585 -18.00 -15.26 -11.45
N ASN A 586 -17.93 -13.94 -11.21
CA ASN A 586 -19.11 -13.05 -11.22
C ASN A 586 -19.15 -11.96 -12.32
N GLY A 587 -18.45 -12.14 -13.43
CA GLY A 587 -18.54 -11.21 -14.56
C GLY A 587 -17.87 -9.86 -14.29
N CYS A 588 -17.85 -9.03 -15.33
CA CYS A 588 -16.79 -8.04 -15.57
C CYS A 588 -16.33 -7.17 -14.38
N VAL A 589 -15.05 -7.28 -14.03
CA VAL A 589 -14.30 -6.43 -13.08
C VAL A 589 -14.45 -4.91 -13.36
N CYS A 590 -14.76 -4.52 -14.60
CA CYS A 590 -15.00 -3.13 -14.98
C CYS A 590 -16.38 -2.58 -14.55
N CYS A 591 -17.27 -3.45 -14.05
CA CYS A 591 -18.60 -3.17 -13.54
C CYS A 591 -18.66 -3.53 -12.04
N THR A 592 -18.19 -2.64 -11.16
CA THR A 592 -18.40 -2.69 -9.68
C THR A 592 -17.86 -3.88 -8.87
N ILE A 593 -17.15 -4.86 -9.44
CA ILE A 593 -16.65 -6.02 -8.68
C ILE A 593 -15.13 -5.92 -8.49
N GLN A 594 -14.70 -5.20 -7.45
CA GLN A 594 -13.30 -5.22 -6.97
C GLN A 594 -12.97 -6.46 -6.12
N ASP A 595 -13.95 -7.01 -5.40
CA ASP A 595 -13.73 -8.04 -4.39
C ASP A 595 -13.23 -9.39 -4.96
N ASP A 596 -13.80 -9.87 -6.08
CA ASP A 596 -13.41 -11.16 -6.67
C ASP A 596 -12.01 -11.15 -7.30
N PHE A 597 -11.60 -9.99 -7.84
CA PHE A 597 -10.26 -9.81 -8.42
C PHE A 597 -9.20 -9.81 -7.33
N SER A 598 -9.42 -9.06 -6.24
CA SER A 598 -8.54 -9.05 -5.08
C SER A 598 -8.39 -10.42 -4.44
N ALA A 599 -9.50 -11.15 -4.22
CA ALA A 599 -9.46 -12.52 -3.70
C ALA A 599 -8.66 -13.48 -4.59
N SER A 600 -8.74 -13.33 -5.92
CA SER A 600 -7.97 -14.15 -6.86
C SER A 600 -6.48 -13.84 -6.80
N LEU A 601 -6.10 -12.56 -6.68
CA LEU A 601 -4.70 -12.17 -6.48
C LEU A 601 -4.16 -12.66 -5.13
N GLU A 602 -4.94 -12.57 -4.04
CA GLU A 602 -4.58 -13.14 -2.72
C GLU A 602 -4.33 -14.65 -2.81
N ALA A 603 -5.17 -15.39 -3.53
CA ALA A 603 -4.98 -16.81 -3.75
C ALA A 603 -3.67 -17.13 -4.51
N LEU A 604 -3.24 -16.23 -5.40
CA LEU A 604 -1.99 -16.35 -6.14
C LEU A 604 -0.74 -16.02 -5.29
N GLN A 605 -0.85 -15.14 -4.28
CA GLN A 605 0.28 -14.78 -3.41
C GLN A 605 0.88 -15.97 -2.66
N HIS A 606 0.06 -16.99 -2.39
CA HIS A 606 0.44 -18.17 -1.63
C HIS A 606 1.01 -19.30 -2.50
N ARG A 607 1.25 -19.04 -3.79
CA ARG A 607 1.77 -19.99 -4.77
C ARG A 607 3.14 -19.50 -5.29
N ASP A 608 3.96 -20.41 -5.83
CA ASP A 608 5.25 -20.07 -6.48
C ASP A 608 5.02 -19.45 -7.87
N ILE A 609 4.43 -18.25 -7.89
CA ILE A 609 4.11 -17.50 -9.10
C ILE A 609 5.17 -16.41 -9.32
N LYS A 610 5.70 -16.36 -10.53
CA LYS A 610 6.70 -15.40 -11.00
C LYS A 610 6.13 -14.35 -11.95
N HIS A 611 5.00 -14.63 -12.59
CA HIS A 611 4.34 -13.71 -13.53
C HIS A 611 2.85 -14.05 -13.69
N VAL A 612 2.00 -13.04 -13.92
CA VAL A 612 0.58 -13.20 -14.23
C VAL A 612 0.27 -12.64 -15.61
N LEU A 613 -0.38 -13.42 -16.46
CA LEU A 613 -1.05 -12.94 -17.67
C LEU A 613 -2.53 -12.73 -17.35
N PHE A 614 -3.00 -11.50 -17.48
CA PHE A 614 -4.39 -11.14 -17.24
C PHE A 614 -5.15 -10.96 -18.56
N GLU A 615 -6.03 -11.89 -18.91
CA GLU A 615 -6.94 -11.73 -20.04
C GLU A 615 -8.07 -10.78 -19.67
N ALA A 616 -8.03 -9.57 -20.23
CA ALA A 616 -9.07 -8.59 -20.04
C ALA A 616 -10.31 -8.92 -20.88
N SER A 617 -11.50 -8.63 -20.35
CA SER A 617 -12.73 -8.67 -21.13
C SER A 617 -12.63 -7.78 -22.37
N GLY A 618 -13.23 -8.21 -23.48
CA GLY A 618 -13.21 -7.45 -24.74
C GLY A 618 -13.91 -6.10 -24.69
N VAL A 619 -14.61 -5.78 -23.59
CA VAL A 619 -15.24 -4.47 -23.36
C VAL A 619 -14.59 -3.66 -22.23
N ALA A 620 -13.48 -4.14 -21.67
CA ALA A 620 -12.79 -3.48 -20.57
C ALA A 620 -11.96 -2.27 -21.04
N SER A 621 -11.80 -1.30 -20.13
CA SER A 621 -10.84 -0.20 -20.28
C SER A 621 -9.49 -0.62 -19.70
N PRO A 622 -8.41 -0.63 -20.50
CA PRO A 622 -7.07 -0.95 -20.01
C PRO A 622 -6.59 -0.07 -18.85
N ALA A 623 -6.87 1.24 -18.87
CA ALA A 623 -6.49 2.15 -17.79
C ALA A 623 -7.14 1.78 -16.45
N LYS A 624 -8.43 1.42 -16.45
CA LYS A 624 -9.13 0.95 -15.24
C LYS A 624 -8.52 -0.34 -14.71
N LEU A 625 -8.27 -1.29 -15.60
CA LEU A 625 -7.66 -2.57 -15.24
C LEU A 625 -6.25 -2.39 -14.68
N ARG A 626 -5.44 -1.50 -15.28
CA ARG A 626 -4.08 -1.22 -14.80
C ARG A 626 -4.06 -0.71 -13.37
N ALA A 627 -4.99 0.18 -13.02
CA ALA A 627 -5.14 0.65 -11.64
C ALA A 627 -5.55 -0.49 -10.68
N GLN A 628 -6.44 -1.38 -11.12
CA GLN A 628 -6.88 -2.53 -10.32
C GLN A 628 -5.76 -3.57 -10.13
N CYS A 629 -4.94 -3.83 -11.16
CA CYS A 629 -3.78 -4.72 -11.10
C CYS A 629 -2.65 -4.21 -10.19
N SER A 630 -2.70 -2.94 -9.73
CA SER A 630 -1.80 -2.41 -8.71
C SER A 630 -2.25 -2.89 -7.34
N TYR A 631 -1.91 -4.14 -7.02
CA TYR A 631 -2.34 -4.86 -5.83
C TYR A 631 -1.14 -5.26 -4.98
N PRO A 632 -1.21 -5.29 -3.63
CA PRO A 632 -0.10 -5.76 -2.79
C PRO A 632 0.56 -7.05 -3.32
N GLY A 633 1.89 -7.06 -3.47
CA GLY A 633 2.63 -8.23 -3.99
C GLY A 633 2.54 -8.45 -5.51
N PHE A 634 1.78 -7.62 -6.24
CA PHE A 634 1.70 -7.63 -7.69
C PHE A 634 1.89 -6.23 -8.27
N ARG A 635 2.35 -6.15 -9.52
CA ARG A 635 2.44 -4.86 -10.22
C ARG A 635 2.07 -5.00 -11.69
N PRO A 636 1.28 -4.09 -12.25
CA PRO A 636 1.04 -4.09 -13.68
C PRO A 636 2.33 -3.76 -14.44
N THR A 637 2.63 -4.50 -15.49
CA THR A 637 3.75 -4.23 -16.40
C THR A 637 3.27 -3.53 -17.65
N SER A 638 2.99 -4.27 -18.72
CA SER A 638 2.67 -3.76 -20.05
C SER A 638 1.24 -4.12 -20.44
N VAL A 639 0.61 -3.27 -21.24
CA VAL A 639 -0.72 -3.52 -21.81
C VAL A 639 -0.56 -3.88 -23.29
N PHE A 640 -0.89 -5.13 -23.64
CA PHE A 640 -0.96 -5.60 -25.01
C PHE A 640 -2.40 -5.51 -25.49
N VAL A 641 -2.65 -4.77 -26.57
CA VAL A 641 -3.99 -4.63 -27.13
C VAL A 641 -4.04 -5.26 -28.50
N LEU A 642 -4.84 -6.32 -28.63
CA LEU A 642 -5.04 -7.01 -29.89
C LEU A 642 -6.04 -6.28 -30.76
N VAL A 643 -5.72 -6.17 -32.04
CA VAL A 643 -6.52 -5.50 -33.07
C VAL A 643 -6.77 -6.47 -34.22
N ASP A 644 -8.04 -6.84 -34.43
CA ASP A 644 -8.46 -7.58 -35.63
C ASP A 644 -8.46 -6.63 -36.83
N ALA A 645 -7.43 -6.74 -37.67
CA ALA A 645 -7.25 -5.85 -38.83
C ALA A 645 -8.41 -5.94 -39.83
N THR A 646 -9.10 -7.09 -39.91
CA THR A 646 -10.24 -7.26 -40.82
C THR A 646 -11.47 -6.46 -40.40
N GLN A 647 -11.55 -6.07 -39.12
CA GLN A 647 -12.72 -5.39 -38.54
C GLN A 647 -12.43 -3.98 -38.02
N TYR A 648 -11.17 -3.65 -37.75
CA TYR A 648 -10.77 -2.42 -37.06
C TYR A 648 -11.38 -1.15 -37.67
N ASN A 649 -11.22 -0.95 -38.99
CA ASN A 649 -11.74 0.23 -39.70
C ASN A 649 -13.26 0.40 -39.58
N ARG A 650 -13.99 -0.72 -39.48
CA ARG A 650 -15.44 -0.71 -39.29
C ARG A 650 -15.79 -0.40 -37.84
N GLN A 651 -15.11 -1.04 -36.90
CA GLN A 651 -15.33 -0.85 -35.46
C GLN A 651 -15.04 0.60 -35.03
N MET A 652 -13.97 1.21 -35.54
CA MET A 652 -13.62 2.62 -35.30
C MET A 652 -14.69 3.61 -35.79
N LYS A 653 -15.42 3.26 -36.86
CA LYS A 653 -16.51 4.08 -37.41
C LYS A 653 -17.86 3.80 -36.77
N ASP A 654 -17.94 2.80 -35.90
CA ASP A 654 -19.17 2.46 -35.21
C ASP A 654 -19.46 3.49 -34.11
N LYS A 655 -20.63 4.12 -34.18
CA LYS A 655 -21.02 5.21 -33.29
C LYS A 655 -21.20 4.78 -31.82
N TYR A 656 -21.26 3.48 -31.53
CA TYR A 656 -21.43 2.97 -30.17
C TYR A 656 -20.11 2.43 -29.62
N VAL A 657 -19.35 1.66 -30.41
CA VAL A 657 -18.17 0.96 -29.89
C VAL A 657 -16.85 1.57 -30.35
N GLY A 658 -16.87 2.48 -31.33
CA GLY A 658 -15.67 3.09 -31.88
C GLY A 658 -14.85 3.87 -30.86
N HIS A 659 -15.50 4.53 -29.89
CA HIS A 659 -14.79 5.23 -28.82
C HIS A 659 -14.02 4.28 -27.90
N LEU A 660 -14.63 3.15 -27.53
CA LEU A 660 -13.97 2.11 -26.72
C LEU A 660 -12.78 1.49 -27.45
N VAL A 661 -12.94 1.18 -28.74
CA VAL A 661 -11.86 0.62 -29.57
C VAL A 661 -10.71 1.61 -29.72
N GLN A 662 -11.03 2.89 -29.94
CA GLN A 662 -10.03 3.96 -29.99
C GLN A 662 -9.30 4.12 -28.65
N GLN A 663 -10.02 4.04 -27.54
CA GLN A 663 -9.45 4.13 -26.20
C GLN A 663 -8.51 2.96 -25.92
N GLN A 664 -8.94 1.72 -26.19
CA GLN A 664 -8.10 0.52 -26.02
C GLN A 664 -6.79 0.65 -26.81
N VAL A 665 -6.86 1.09 -28.06
CA VAL A 665 -5.66 1.29 -28.90
C VAL A 665 -4.72 2.36 -28.34
N ARG A 666 -5.27 3.48 -27.85
CA ARG A 666 -4.48 4.57 -27.27
C ARG A 666 -3.78 4.20 -25.97
N GLU A 667 -4.38 3.31 -25.19
CA GLU A 667 -3.88 2.90 -23.87
C GLU A 667 -2.91 1.71 -23.93
N ALA A 668 -2.59 1.21 -25.14
CA ALA A 668 -1.70 0.08 -25.35
C ALA A 668 -0.23 0.49 -25.26
N ASP A 669 0.59 -0.34 -24.59
CA ASP A 669 2.06 -0.29 -24.71
C ASP A 669 2.51 -1.01 -25.99
N VAL A 670 1.76 -2.04 -26.41
CA VAL A 670 1.99 -2.79 -27.66
C VAL A 670 0.66 -3.06 -28.33
N LEU A 671 0.56 -2.71 -29.62
CA LEU A 671 -0.55 -3.12 -30.46
C LEU A 671 -0.20 -4.42 -31.18
N VAL A 672 -1.06 -5.43 -31.05
CA VAL A 672 -0.88 -6.72 -31.70
C VAL A 672 -1.91 -6.87 -32.80
N VAL A 673 -1.49 -6.75 -34.05
CA VAL A 673 -2.36 -6.89 -35.22
C VAL A 673 -2.56 -8.37 -35.52
N THR A 674 -3.83 -8.79 -35.59
CA THR A 674 -4.21 -10.19 -35.84
C THR A 674 -5.08 -10.32 -37.10
N LYS A 675 -5.09 -11.54 -37.67
CA LYS A 675 -5.93 -12.01 -38.78
C LYS A 675 -5.70 -11.38 -40.16
N ALA A 676 -4.98 -10.27 -40.25
CA ALA A 676 -4.51 -9.69 -41.50
C ALA A 676 -3.21 -8.92 -41.27
N SER A 677 -2.64 -8.36 -42.34
CA SER A 677 -1.34 -7.72 -42.31
C SER A 677 -1.39 -6.37 -41.59
N ILE A 678 -0.27 -5.91 -41.04
CA ILE A 678 -0.19 -4.59 -40.38
C ILE A 678 -0.48 -3.48 -41.39
N GLU A 679 -0.03 -3.67 -42.64
CA GLU A 679 -0.21 -2.74 -43.75
C GLU A 679 -1.68 -2.42 -44.03
N ASP A 680 -2.61 -3.35 -43.73
CA ASP A 680 -4.04 -3.18 -43.95
C ASP A 680 -4.68 -2.11 -43.05
N ILE A 681 -4.03 -1.78 -41.92
CA ILE A 681 -4.53 -0.81 -40.94
C ILE A 681 -3.48 0.21 -40.48
N ALA A 682 -2.27 0.17 -41.01
CA ALA A 682 -1.14 1.02 -40.58
C ALA A 682 -1.46 2.52 -40.55
N GLY A 683 -2.17 3.04 -41.55
CA GLY A 683 -2.57 4.46 -41.61
C GLY A 683 -3.63 4.87 -40.57
N ALA A 684 -4.31 3.90 -39.93
CA ALA A 684 -5.29 4.14 -38.88
C ALA A 684 -4.70 3.94 -37.47
N LEU A 685 -3.46 3.46 -37.36
CA LEU A 685 -2.72 3.24 -36.11
C LEU A 685 -1.63 4.31 -35.88
N ASP A 686 -1.68 5.41 -36.64
CA ASP A 686 -0.68 6.48 -36.64
C ASP A 686 -0.53 7.09 -35.22
N GLY A 687 0.68 7.04 -34.65
CA GLY A 687 0.98 7.49 -33.29
C GLY A 687 1.04 6.42 -32.20
N ALA A 688 0.87 5.12 -32.53
CA ALA A 688 1.09 4.04 -31.57
C ALA A 688 2.60 3.74 -31.36
N PRO A 689 3.06 3.44 -30.13
CA PRO A 689 4.49 3.36 -29.79
C PRO A 689 5.18 2.09 -30.32
N ASP A 690 4.48 0.95 -30.40
CA ASP A 690 5.00 -0.31 -30.96
C ASP A 690 3.84 -1.15 -31.54
N ILE A 691 3.99 -1.64 -32.77
CA ILE A 691 3.00 -2.42 -33.50
C ILE A 691 3.65 -3.74 -33.94
N ARG A 692 3.06 -4.85 -33.53
CA ARG A 692 3.53 -6.22 -33.79
C ARG A 692 2.47 -7.02 -34.52
N HIS A 693 2.89 -8.00 -35.30
CA HIS A 693 1.96 -8.99 -35.85
C HIS A 693 1.73 -10.10 -34.81
N GLY A 694 0.55 -10.69 -34.76
CA GLY A 694 0.23 -11.79 -33.83
C GLY A 694 1.03 -13.08 -34.06
N ASP A 695 1.84 -13.13 -35.12
CA ASP A 695 2.78 -14.22 -35.44
C ASP A 695 4.25 -13.80 -35.28
N ASP A 696 4.52 -12.62 -34.71
CA ASP A 696 5.88 -12.20 -34.39
C ASP A 696 6.49 -13.17 -33.35
N PRO A 697 7.62 -13.85 -33.66
CA PRO A 697 8.28 -14.77 -32.74
C PRO A 697 8.71 -14.14 -31.42
N GLU A 698 9.03 -12.84 -31.42
CA GLU A 698 9.48 -12.11 -30.21
C GLU A 698 8.30 -11.71 -29.30
N LEU A 699 7.06 -11.81 -29.79
CA LEU A 699 5.86 -11.38 -29.05
C LEU A 699 5.68 -12.15 -27.73
N PHE A 700 6.05 -13.43 -27.71
CA PHE A 700 5.84 -14.29 -26.54
C PHE A 700 6.82 -13.93 -25.40
N ASP A 701 8.08 -13.70 -25.72
CA ASP A 701 9.07 -13.25 -24.76
C ASP A 701 8.74 -11.83 -24.26
N ASP A 702 8.25 -10.96 -25.15
CA ASP A 702 7.80 -9.61 -24.81
C ASP A 702 6.61 -9.62 -23.82
N LEU A 703 5.65 -10.53 -23.96
CA LEU A 703 4.52 -10.67 -23.03
C LEU A 703 4.97 -10.97 -21.58
N LEU A 704 6.17 -11.52 -21.39
CA LEU A 704 6.70 -11.90 -20.08
C LEU A 704 7.77 -10.92 -19.57
N THR A 705 8.50 -10.25 -20.47
CA THR A 705 9.70 -9.48 -20.10
C THR A 705 9.57 -7.97 -20.31
N ARG A 706 8.59 -7.52 -21.08
CA ARG A 706 8.51 -6.12 -21.52
C ARG A 706 8.13 -5.16 -20.39
N ARG A 707 8.87 -4.05 -20.34
CA ARG A 707 8.65 -2.96 -19.37
C ARG A 707 7.62 -1.95 -19.90
N PRO A 708 6.83 -1.32 -19.00
CA PRO A 708 5.91 -0.26 -19.37
C PRO A 708 6.63 0.90 -20.06
N THR A 709 6.01 1.46 -21.09
CA THR A 709 6.56 2.59 -21.87
C THR A 709 5.87 3.92 -21.58
N HIS A 710 4.71 3.88 -20.92
CA HIS A 710 3.94 5.07 -20.56
C HIS A 710 3.70 5.19 -19.04
N PRO A 711 3.86 6.38 -18.44
CA PRO A 711 3.38 6.64 -17.08
C PRO A 711 1.84 6.56 -17.04
N THR A 712 1.30 6.11 -15.92
CA THR A 712 -0.14 6.02 -15.62
C THR A 712 -0.83 7.38 -15.79
N SER A 713 -1.32 7.69 -16.99
CA SER A 713 -2.14 8.88 -17.20
C SER A 713 -3.58 8.60 -16.76
N THR A 714 -4.08 9.38 -15.81
CA THR A 714 -5.51 9.46 -15.47
C THR A 714 -6.27 10.18 -16.59
N GLY A 715 -6.57 9.46 -17.67
CA GLY A 715 -7.41 9.99 -18.74
C GLY A 715 -8.81 10.33 -18.22
N GLN A 716 -9.33 11.50 -18.59
CA GLN A 716 -10.71 11.91 -18.27
C GLN A 716 -11.72 10.86 -18.77
N MET A 717 -12.61 10.46 -17.87
CA MET A 717 -13.70 9.52 -18.12
C MET A 717 -14.64 10.04 -19.22
N GLN A 718 -14.91 9.20 -20.21
CA GLN A 718 -16.10 9.30 -21.04
C GLN A 718 -16.91 8.01 -20.90
N ASP A 719 -18.23 8.12 -21.02
CA ASP A 719 -19.19 7.02 -20.84
C ASP A 719 -18.81 5.79 -21.67
N THR A 720 -18.54 4.67 -20.98
CA THR A 720 -18.32 3.38 -21.63
C THR A 720 -19.67 2.87 -22.17
N PRO A 721 -19.74 2.31 -23.39
CA PRO A 721 -21.00 1.82 -23.94
C PRO A 721 -21.60 0.73 -23.04
N ALA A 722 -22.91 0.78 -22.78
CA ALA A 722 -23.57 -0.23 -21.96
C ALA A 722 -23.75 -1.53 -22.75
N PHE A 723 -23.06 -2.59 -22.33
CA PHE A 723 -23.21 -3.94 -22.88
C PHE A 723 -24.12 -4.79 -22.01
N THR A 724 -24.91 -5.67 -22.62
CA THR A 724 -25.74 -6.67 -21.92
C THR A 724 -25.38 -8.07 -22.39
N THR A 725 -25.41 -9.01 -21.45
CA THR A 725 -25.22 -10.45 -21.70
C THR A 725 -26.57 -11.16 -21.70
N THR A 726 -26.67 -12.21 -22.51
CA THR A 726 -27.80 -13.13 -22.48
C THR A 726 -27.29 -14.54 -22.66
N THR A 727 -27.48 -15.35 -21.63
CA THR A 727 -27.13 -16.77 -21.65
C THR A 727 -28.34 -17.58 -22.13
N LEU A 728 -28.16 -18.34 -23.22
CA LEU A 728 -29.10 -19.33 -23.72
C LEU A 728 -28.68 -20.70 -23.19
N THR A 729 -29.54 -21.31 -22.38
CA THR A 729 -29.31 -22.67 -21.89
C THR A 729 -29.83 -23.69 -22.89
N GLN A 730 -29.04 -24.73 -23.17
CA GLN A 730 -29.49 -25.84 -23.98
C GLN A 730 -30.13 -26.92 -23.11
N ARG A 731 -31.35 -27.35 -23.45
CA ARG A 731 -32.06 -28.44 -22.76
C ARG A 731 -32.08 -29.75 -23.56
N MET A 732 -31.96 -29.66 -24.89
CA MET A 732 -32.02 -30.79 -25.81
C MET A 732 -30.93 -30.65 -26.89
N PRO A 733 -30.39 -31.77 -27.44
CA PRO A 733 -29.48 -31.72 -28.59
C PRO A 733 -30.12 -31.00 -29.77
N VAL A 734 -29.34 -30.17 -30.46
CA VAL A 734 -29.78 -29.40 -31.63
C VAL A 734 -29.24 -30.03 -32.91
N SER A 735 -30.01 -30.10 -33.99
CA SER A 735 -29.45 -30.54 -35.27
C SER A 735 -28.44 -29.52 -35.81
N LEU A 736 -27.29 -29.98 -36.31
CA LEU A 736 -26.25 -29.11 -36.84
C LEU A 736 -26.79 -28.08 -37.85
N ASP A 737 -27.65 -28.51 -38.79
CA ASP A 737 -28.25 -27.65 -39.81
C ASP A 737 -29.12 -26.54 -39.20
N ALA A 738 -29.87 -26.85 -38.14
CA ALA A 738 -30.73 -25.89 -37.45
C ALA A 738 -29.90 -24.85 -36.68
N LEU A 739 -28.78 -25.28 -36.09
CA LEU A 739 -27.83 -24.39 -35.42
C LEU A 739 -27.15 -23.45 -36.43
N GLU A 740 -26.67 -23.97 -37.55
CA GLU A 740 -26.06 -23.17 -38.61
C GLU A 740 -27.04 -22.13 -39.17
N HIS A 741 -28.28 -22.53 -39.44
CA HIS A 741 -29.30 -21.63 -39.94
C HIS A 741 -29.62 -20.50 -38.94
N TRP A 742 -29.84 -20.86 -37.67
CA TRP A 742 -30.10 -19.90 -36.61
C TRP A 742 -28.93 -18.91 -36.42
N LEU A 743 -27.68 -19.39 -36.51
CA LEU A 743 -26.49 -18.55 -36.45
C LEU A 743 -26.37 -17.58 -37.62
N VAL A 744 -26.90 -17.89 -38.80
CA VAL A 744 -26.93 -16.95 -39.92
C VAL A 744 -27.99 -15.86 -39.70
N GLU A 745 -29.11 -16.21 -39.08
CA GLU A 745 -30.24 -15.30 -38.86
C GLU A 745 -30.06 -14.33 -37.69
N LEU A 746 -29.11 -14.54 -36.77
CA LEU A 746 -29.00 -13.61 -35.63
C LEU A 746 -28.68 -12.19 -36.10
N PRO A 747 -29.35 -11.18 -35.51
CA PRO A 747 -29.19 -9.79 -35.91
C PRO A 747 -27.74 -9.30 -35.86
N ARG A 748 -27.44 -8.32 -36.73
CA ARG A 748 -26.12 -7.68 -36.85
C ARG A 748 -25.67 -6.94 -35.60
N TRP A 749 -26.60 -6.62 -34.71
CA TRP A 749 -26.34 -5.88 -33.47
C TRP A 749 -25.92 -6.79 -32.30
N VAL A 750 -25.92 -8.11 -32.49
CA VAL A 750 -25.26 -9.06 -31.58
C VAL A 750 -23.75 -8.97 -31.82
N SER A 751 -23.03 -8.42 -30.84
CA SER A 751 -21.61 -8.07 -30.96
C SER A 751 -20.68 -9.29 -30.86
N ARG A 752 -21.00 -10.26 -29.98
CA ARG A 752 -20.27 -11.53 -29.83
C ARG A 752 -21.23 -12.65 -29.46
N ILE A 753 -20.88 -13.85 -29.90
CA ILE A 753 -21.48 -15.11 -29.44
C ILE A 753 -20.35 -16.08 -29.09
N LYS A 754 -20.47 -16.77 -27.97
CA LYS A 754 -19.54 -17.84 -27.59
C LYS A 754 -20.25 -18.90 -26.75
N GLY A 755 -19.91 -20.16 -26.93
CA GLY A 755 -20.36 -21.23 -26.04
C GLY A 755 -20.37 -22.60 -26.68
N PHE A 756 -20.74 -23.61 -25.90
CA PHE A 756 -20.78 -25.01 -26.33
C PHE A 756 -22.22 -25.43 -26.62
N VAL A 757 -22.42 -26.12 -27.73
CA VAL A 757 -23.73 -26.65 -28.14
C VAL A 757 -23.60 -28.12 -28.44
N LEU A 758 -24.39 -28.96 -27.77
CA LEU A 758 -24.51 -30.38 -28.08
C LEU A 758 -25.32 -30.53 -29.36
N THR A 759 -24.73 -31.10 -30.41
CA THR A 759 -25.45 -31.39 -31.65
C THR A 759 -25.69 -32.88 -31.84
N ASP A 760 -26.53 -33.22 -32.81
CA ASP A 760 -26.69 -34.59 -33.32
C ASP A 760 -25.39 -35.19 -33.89
N GLN A 761 -24.36 -34.37 -34.11
CA GLN A 761 -23.03 -34.78 -34.58
C GLN A 761 -21.92 -34.51 -33.55
N GLY A 762 -22.27 -34.46 -32.26
CA GLY A 762 -21.34 -34.20 -31.15
C GLY A 762 -21.30 -32.74 -30.72
N THR A 763 -20.46 -32.42 -29.74
CA THR A 763 -20.35 -31.06 -29.21
C THR A 763 -19.68 -30.13 -30.24
N ARG A 764 -20.24 -28.92 -30.36
CA ARG A 764 -19.73 -27.84 -31.21
C ARG A 764 -19.38 -26.65 -30.35
N LEU A 765 -18.20 -26.09 -30.56
CA LEU A 765 -17.85 -24.77 -30.07
C LEU A 765 -18.37 -23.74 -31.08
N VAL A 766 -19.26 -22.88 -30.62
CA VAL A 766 -19.73 -21.72 -31.36
C VAL A 766 -18.91 -20.52 -30.91
N GLN A 767 -18.31 -19.81 -31.85
CA GLN A 767 -17.56 -18.59 -31.56
C GLN A 767 -17.66 -17.60 -32.70
N GLY A 768 -17.91 -16.33 -32.41
CA GLY A 768 -17.95 -15.31 -33.44
C GLY A 768 -18.15 -13.91 -32.91
N SER A 769 -17.71 -12.93 -33.70
CA SER A 769 -17.97 -11.52 -33.46
C SER A 769 -18.58 -10.87 -34.70
N GLY A 770 -19.61 -10.04 -34.46
CA GLY A 770 -20.43 -9.48 -35.52
C GLY A 770 -21.08 -10.57 -36.38
N GLN A 771 -20.73 -10.61 -37.68
CA GLN A 771 -21.29 -11.56 -38.65
C GLN A 771 -20.36 -12.74 -38.95
N ASN A 772 -19.12 -12.71 -38.46
CA ASN A 772 -18.15 -13.78 -38.67
C ASN A 772 -18.28 -14.77 -37.51
N ARG A 773 -19.01 -15.87 -37.75
CA ARG A 773 -19.29 -16.91 -36.77
C ARG A 773 -18.76 -18.23 -37.29
N ALA A 774 -17.95 -18.88 -36.47
CA ALA A 774 -17.36 -20.16 -36.74
C ALA A 774 -18.00 -21.23 -35.84
N LEU A 775 -18.12 -22.41 -36.42
CA LEU A 775 -18.58 -23.61 -35.74
C LEU A 775 -17.51 -24.67 -35.89
N THR A 776 -16.94 -25.12 -34.77
CA THR A 776 -15.87 -26.12 -34.75
C THR A 776 -16.27 -27.32 -33.90
N GLN A 777 -15.88 -28.51 -34.33
CA GLN A 777 -16.04 -29.73 -33.53
C GLN A 777 -15.17 -29.62 -32.25
N TYR A 778 -15.73 -30.04 -31.12
CA TYR A 778 -15.04 -30.07 -29.83
C TYR A 778 -15.10 -31.49 -29.26
N ASP A 779 -13.95 -32.15 -29.20
CA ASP A 779 -13.86 -33.60 -28.96
C ASP A 779 -13.66 -33.98 -27.48
N ASP A 780 -13.43 -33.01 -26.59
CA ASP A 780 -13.09 -33.29 -25.17
C ASP A 780 -14.35 -33.33 -24.27
N ALA A 781 -15.07 -34.46 -24.33
CA ALA A 781 -16.41 -34.60 -23.77
C ALA A 781 -16.47 -34.79 -22.23
N GLN A 782 -15.34 -34.94 -21.53
CA GLN A 782 -15.35 -35.31 -20.10
C GLN A 782 -15.67 -34.16 -19.13
N GLU A 783 -15.63 -32.89 -19.55
CA GLU A 783 -15.90 -31.72 -18.68
C GLU A 783 -17.20 -30.94 -18.98
N ILE A 784 -17.98 -31.30 -20.00
CA ILE A 784 -18.99 -30.38 -20.59
C ILE A 784 -20.44 -30.62 -20.10
N THR A 785 -20.69 -31.50 -19.13
CA THR A 785 -22.08 -31.86 -18.79
C THR A 785 -22.93 -30.68 -18.30
N ASP A 786 -22.31 -29.63 -17.71
CA ASP A 786 -23.00 -28.45 -17.19
C ASP A 786 -22.87 -27.16 -18.06
N THR A 787 -22.09 -27.20 -19.16
CA THR A 787 -21.67 -26.00 -19.91
C THR A 787 -22.25 -25.87 -21.33
N HIS A 788 -23.20 -26.72 -21.73
CA HIS A 788 -23.96 -26.59 -22.99
C HIS A 788 -24.85 -25.34 -22.99
N ARG A 789 -24.24 -24.17 -23.21
CA ARG A 789 -24.85 -22.85 -23.18
C ARG A 789 -24.20 -21.95 -24.21
N LEU A 790 -24.95 -20.98 -24.71
CA LEU A 790 -24.45 -19.90 -25.55
C LEU A 790 -24.60 -18.57 -24.84
N VAL A 791 -23.52 -17.79 -24.79
CA VAL A 791 -23.53 -16.43 -24.27
C VAL A 791 -23.56 -15.46 -25.47
N LEU A 792 -24.55 -14.57 -25.46
CA LEU A 792 -24.70 -13.48 -26.41
C LEU A 792 -24.32 -12.15 -25.75
N ILE A 793 -23.48 -11.35 -26.40
CA ILE A 793 -23.07 -10.02 -25.94
C ILE A 793 -23.60 -8.97 -26.90
N THR A 794 -24.24 -7.92 -26.37
CA THR A 794 -24.90 -6.89 -27.19
C THR A 794 -24.63 -5.50 -26.66
N ALA A 795 -24.42 -4.52 -27.55
CA ALA A 795 -24.10 -3.13 -27.20
C ALA A 795 -25.32 -2.20 -27.08
N HIS A 796 -26.54 -2.75 -27.04
CA HIS A 796 -27.78 -1.97 -27.05
C HIS A 796 -28.68 -2.32 -25.87
N THR A 797 -28.90 -1.36 -24.97
CA THR A 797 -29.78 -1.52 -23.80
C THR A 797 -31.28 -1.42 -24.13
N HIS A 798 -31.66 -1.01 -25.35
CA HIS A 798 -33.05 -0.71 -25.73
C HIS A 798 -33.74 -1.76 -26.64
N ARG A 799 -33.31 -3.04 -26.63
CA ARG A 799 -33.87 -4.11 -27.50
C ARG A 799 -34.31 -5.38 -26.75
N ALA A 800 -34.88 -5.23 -25.55
CA ALA A 800 -35.33 -6.36 -24.73
C ALA A 800 -36.34 -7.28 -25.44
N ASP A 801 -37.24 -6.71 -26.25
CA ASP A 801 -38.25 -7.47 -27.00
C ASP A 801 -37.62 -8.33 -28.11
N GLU A 802 -36.62 -7.81 -28.82
CA GLU A 802 -35.90 -8.56 -29.87
C GLU A 802 -35.00 -9.65 -29.28
N LEU A 803 -34.38 -9.41 -28.11
CA LEU A 803 -33.65 -10.45 -27.37
C LEU A 803 -34.56 -11.58 -26.89
N SER A 804 -35.78 -11.24 -26.49
CA SER A 804 -36.79 -12.22 -26.10
C SER A 804 -37.22 -13.08 -27.30
N ALA A 805 -37.31 -12.50 -28.49
CA ALA A 805 -37.55 -13.26 -29.73
C ALA A 805 -36.38 -14.19 -30.09
N ILE A 806 -35.13 -13.76 -29.91
CA ILE A 806 -33.94 -14.62 -30.10
C ILE A 806 -33.97 -15.82 -29.14
N ARG A 807 -34.32 -15.59 -27.86
CA ARG A 807 -34.51 -16.66 -26.87
C ARG A 807 -35.62 -17.63 -27.26
N ALA A 808 -36.76 -17.12 -27.71
CA ALA A 808 -37.91 -17.94 -28.11
C ALA A 808 -37.62 -18.80 -29.36
N ASN A 809 -36.76 -18.31 -30.26
CA ASN A 809 -36.39 -19.00 -31.49
C ASN A 809 -35.10 -19.84 -31.38
N TRP A 810 -34.51 -19.97 -30.18
CA TRP A 810 -33.33 -20.81 -29.96
C TRP A 810 -33.69 -22.30 -30.17
N PRO A 811 -33.07 -23.02 -31.12
CA PRO A 811 -33.43 -24.40 -31.44
C PRO A 811 -33.20 -25.41 -30.31
N GLY A 812 -32.45 -25.04 -29.26
CA GLY A 812 -32.16 -25.90 -28.10
C GLY A 812 -32.91 -25.54 -26.81
N ALA A 813 -33.93 -24.68 -26.89
CA ALA A 813 -34.70 -24.16 -25.75
C ALA A 813 -35.57 -25.21 -25.02
#